data_AF-A0A1F9V1E3-F1
#
_entry.id   AF-A0A1F9V1E3-F1
#
_cell.length_a   1.000
_cell.length_b   1.000
_cell.length_c   1.000
_cell.angle_alpha   90.00
_cell.angle_beta   90.00
_cell.angle_gamma   90.00
#
_symmetry.space_group_name_H-M   'P 1'
#
loop_
_entity.id
_entity.type
_entity.pdbx_description
1 polymer ?
#
loop_
_entity_poly.entity_id
_entity_poly.type
_entity_poly.pdbx_seq_one_letter_code
_entity_poly.pdbx_strand_id
1 'polypeptide(L)'
;MTMNLILPALHLIALHAAAADAAKTAPAPQKTVVRYSLPPAIHFVREEQWLEFKRRHDAAYAKDVEDARRMNAAVRAPSPVYTQPKPALPPPSGEPGRAEVTEFKDTFVSVVSGFLSGKSRSGGGAFLVKDEQTGETLRLKRQQFLADGLRYHSPTDVSGCVRFVTLDEPKRTVDLDFELTKDWDWSVAKIFVHSINGRERYAYDADNRRVSVRPEEAPAAVPKPKAPANLTADIRLTDAEEDADGRAGISVTVSNAGPGDAYAVRLRLDVRASAPGVSLPAEVAFGDIPKKGSATKLVLFSVAEGSPGGRLQALASVTEGNGFDTEPILLDFEASAPKRPALELGAAALEGGALKPGETARLSVSVRNAGSARAVQASAALRLGGQDLFMAGEPSAELGDIAPGESKEAVFEFFVNKRAAPGSALPVSLSASDAKGRYGFAEVPLPVKMGQAAGPLRELVLKGRPAAPEAVDVDQPPPARTPPDPRAFAVVVGLEKYRDVKGVEYAARDAQTVYSYLTESMGFKPENVVLLKDERAGRSDLSTYLGPWLADRASGGGSRVFIYYSGHGAVDPKSGETHLVPYDGDPAYPETKGFPLKDLYASLGRLSGAEVLVALDSCFSGSGGRSVLQPGIRPLVAVKSAPVPENVVVLSASGGDQVSASHPRARHGLMTYFLLRGLGGEAAGRDGKVTTLSLYRYLAPAVEAEARRQHVEQRPRLEPPAESLGGRGARVWLIRKPR
;
A
#
# COMPACT_ATOMS: atom_id res chain seq x y z
N MET A 1 -4.84 59.38 21.94
CA MET A 1 -5.54 60.17 20.91
C MET A 1 -5.67 59.28 19.67
N THR A 2 -6.74 58.49 19.54
CA THR A 2 -8.11 58.78 19.04
C THR A 2 -8.26 58.85 17.52
N MET A 3 -9.06 57.91 16.99
CA MET A 3 -10.04 58.00 15.88
C MET A 3 -9.49 58.29 14.46
N ASN A 4 -10.02 57.78 13.33
CA ASN A 4 -11.28 57.09 12.98
C ASN A 4 -11.14 56.58 11.53
N LEU A 5 -11.75 55.44 11.16
CA LEU A 5 -12.75 55.34 10.07
C LEU A 5 -13.10 53.89 9.70
N ILE A 6 -14.41 53.70 9.55
CA ILE A 6 -15.20 52.49 9.27
C ILE A 6 -15.64 52.55 7.78
N LEU A 7 -16.02 51.39 7.21
CA LEU A 7 -16.60 51.10 5.88
C LEU A 7 -15.57 50.79 4.77
N PRO A 8 -15.53 49.54 4.25
CA PRO A 8 -16.65 48.98 3.46
C PRO A 8 -16.90 47.47 3.72
N ALA A 9 -18.03 47.14 4.37
CA ALA A 9 -18.49 45.75 4.56
C ALA A 9 -19.98 45.55 4.19
N LEU A 10 -20.58 46.47 3.43
CA LEU A 10 -22.03 46.50 3.19
C LEU A 10 -22.46 46.47 1.71
N HIS A 11 -21.54 46.21 0.77
CA HIS A 11 -21.88 46.15 -0.67
C HIS A 11 -21.99 44.75 -1.28
N LEU A 12 -21.61 43.68 -0.57
CA LEU A 12 -21.76 42.31 -1.09
C LEU A 12 -23.04 41.59 -0.67
N ILE A 13 -23.75 42.09 0.35
CA ILE A 13 -24.98 41.46 0.86
C ILE A 13 -26.22 41.95 0.09
N ALA A 14 -26.15 43.08 -0.60
CA ALA A 14 -27.27 43.58 -1.42
C ALA A 14 -27.38 42.92 -2.81
N LEU A 15 -26.33 42.23 -3.31
CA LEU A 15 -26.38 41.57 -4.62
C LEU A 15 -26.93 40.13 -4.58
N HIS A 16 -27.03 39.51 -3.40
CA HIS A 16 -27.53 38.12 -3.27
C HIS A 16 -29.03 38.02 -2.98
N ALA A 17 -29.73 39.14 -2.74
CA ALA A 17 -31.18 39.15 -2.49
C ALA A 17 -32.04 39.46 -3.74
N ALA A 18 -31.45 39.95 -4.83
CA ALA A 18 -32.20 40.36 -6.04
C ALA A 18 -32.31 39.27 -7.12
N ALA A 19 -31.58 38.16 -7.01
CA ALA A 19 -31.64 37.05 -7.97
C ALA A 19 -32.69 35.98 -7.63
N ALA A 20 -33.34 36.08 -6.47
CA ALA A 20 -34.30 35.08 -5.99
C ALA A 20 -35.77 35.37 -6.39
N ASP A 21 -36.08 36.50 -7.03
CA ASP A 21 -37.47 36.91 -7.31
C ASP A 21 -37.87 36.93 -8.80
N ALA A 22 -36.97 36.51 -9.70
CA ALA A 22 -37.23 36.50 -11.15
C ALA A 22 -37.60 35.12 -11.74
N ALA A 23 -38.00 34.15 -10.89
CA ALA A 23 -38.35 32.79 -11.31
C ALA A 23 -39.85 32.46 -11.17
N LYS A 24 -40.74 33.43 -11.44
CA LYS A 24 -42.19 33.18 -11.55
C LYS A 24 -42.79 33.97 -12.71
N THR A 25 -42.63 33.46 -13.93
CA THR A 25 -43.60 33.48 -15.06
C THR A 25 -42.93 32.94 -16.33
N ALA A 26 -43.53 31.93 -16.95
CA ALA A 26 -43.10 31.23 -18.19
C ALA A 26 -43.21 32.14 -19.45
N PRO A 27 -42.82 31.75 -20.71
CA PRO A 27 -42.50 30.41 -21.25
C PRO A 27 -41.29 30.31 -22.22
N ALA A 28 -41.00 29.07 -22.68
CA ALA A 28 -40.01 28.69 -23.70
C ALA A 28 -40.53 28.83 -25.17
N PRO A 29 -39.75 28.48 -26.22
CA PRO A 29 -38.43 28.97 -26.61
C PRO A 29 -38.45 29.57 -28.04
N GLN A 30 -37.61 30.57 -28.33
CA GLN A 30 -37.29 30.94 -29.72
C GLN A 30 -35.79 30.90 -29.97
N LYS A 31 -35.43 30.26 -31.08
CA LYS A 31 -34.08 30.18 -31.64
C LYS A 31 -33.53 31.58 -31.90
N THR A 32 -32.52 31.98 -31.15
CA THR A 32 -31.67 33.11 -31.53
C THR A 32 -30.22 32.71 -31.32
N VAL A 33 -29.48 32.67 -32.42
CA VAL A 33 -28.02 32.53 -32.45
C VAL A 33 -27.42 33.76 -31.79
N VAL A 34 -26.77 33.60 -30.64
CA VAL A 34 -25.96 34.65 -30.01
C VAL A 34 -24.49 34.32 -30.24
N ARG A 35 -23.84 35.11 -31.08
CA ARG A 35 -22.37 35.19 -31.18
C ARG A 35 -21.86 35.94 -29.96
N TYR A 36 -20.97 35.34 -29.18
CA TYR A 36 -20.25 36.07 -28.13
C TYR A 36 -19.07 36.83 -28.75
N SER A 37 -19.17 38.16 -28.71
CA SER A 37 -18.05 39.09 -28.85
C SER A 37 -17.36 39.22 -27.50
N LEU A 38 -16.04 39.05 -27.46
CA LEU A 38 -15.20 39.33 -26.30
C LEU A 38 -15.25 40.84 -25.95
N PRO A 39 -15.22 41.23 -24.66
CA PRO A 39 -15.02 42.62 -24.26
C PRO A 39 -13.53 43.03 -24.27
N PRO A 40 -13.24 44.35 -24.33
CA PRO A 40 -12.00 44.90 -24.87
C PRO A 40 -10.83 45.01 -23.87
N ALA A 41 -9.63 45.07 -24.46
CA ALA A 41 -8.34 45.31 -23.83
C ALA A 41 -8.24 46.68 -23.13
N ILE A 42 -7.45 46.73 -22.06
CA ILE A 42 -6.87 47.96 -21.51
C ILE A 42 -5.38 47.99 -21.92
N HIS A 43 -5.01 48.89 -22.83
CA HIS A 43 -3.63 49.32 -23.10
C HIS A 43 -3.29 50.49 -22.12
N PHE A 44 -2.07 50.86 -21.71
CA PHE A 44 -0.72 50.85 -22.28
C PHE A 44 0.30 50.90 -21.12
N VAL A 45 1.40 50.14 -21.21
CA VAL A 45 2.70 50.54 -20.63
C VAL A 45 3.44 51.23 -21.76
N ARG A 46 3.94 52.45 -21.54
CA ARG A 46 4.67 53.19 -22.60
C ARG A 46 5.86 52.34 -23.05
N GLU A 47 6.11 52.28 -24.36
CA GLU A 47 7.15 51.45 -24.98
C GLU A 47 8.54 51.67 -24.34
N GLU A 48 8.81 52.90 -23.89
CA GLU A 48 10.01 53.28 -23.14
C GLU A 48 10.13 52.56 -21.78
N GLN A 49 9.03 52.35 -21.05
CA GLN A 49 9.02 51.67 -19.74
C GLN A 49 9.22 50.16 -19.90
N TRP A 50 8.75 49.58 -21.01
CA TRP A 50 9.05 48.18 -21.33
C TRP A 50 10.52 48.05 -21.76
N LEU A 51 11.03 48.90 -22.65
CA LEU A 51 12.45 48.88 -23.01
C LEU A 51 13.40 49.11 -21.82
N GLU A 52 12.98 49.87 -20.81
CA GLU A 52 13.72 50.05 -19.55
C GLU A 52 13.64 48.84 -18.62
N PHE A 53 12.46 48.22 -18.46
CA PHE A 53 12.32 46.97 -17.72
C PHE A 53 13.13 45.84 -18.36
N LYS A 54 13.11 45.72 -19.70
CA LYS A 54 13.91 44.74 -20.46
C LYS A 54 15.39 44.96 -20.26
N ARG A 55 15.88 46.21 -20.38
CA ARG A 55 17.29 46.55 -20.16
C ARG A 55 17.76 46.24 -18.73
N ARG A 56 16.93 46.52 -17.70
CA ARG A 56 17.27 46.20 -16.30
C ARG A 56 17.28 44.70 -16.04
N HIS A 57 16.36 43.96 -16.64
CA HIS A 57 16.29 42.51 -16.53
C HIS A 57 17.47 41.83 -17.23
N ASP A 58 17.80 42.24 -18.46
CA ASP A 58 18.91 41.67 -19.22
C ASP A 58 20.29 42.03 -18.60
N ALA A 59 20.42 43.21 -17.99
CA ALA A 59 21.62 43.60 -17.25
C ALA A 59 21.79 42.82 -15.93
N ALA A 60 20.69 42.53 -15.22
CA ALA A 60 20.72 41.68 -14.03
C ALA A 60 21.10 40.24 -14.39
N TYR A 61 20.54 39.70 -15.47
CA TYR A 61 20.87 38.37 -15.97
C TYR A 61 22.32 38.26 -16.43
N ALA A 62 22.86 39.27 -17.13
CA ALA A 62 24.27 39.29 -17.54
C ALA A 62 25.23 39.31 -16.35
N LYS A 63 24.89 40.05 -15.28
CA LYS A 63 25.69 40.11 -14.05
C LYS A 63 25.72 38.75 -13.32
N ASP A 64 24.57 38.07 -13.22
CA ASP A 64 24.49 36.74 -12.60
C ASP A 64 25.30 35.68 -13.36
N VAL A 65 25.34 35.77 -14.70
CA VAL A 65 26.17 34.88 -15.55
C VAL A 65 27.66 35.17 -15.38
N GLU A 66 28.05 36.43 -15.16
CA GLU A 66 29.46 36.82 -14.97
C GLU A 66 29.96 36.47 -13.56
N ASP A 67 29.11 36.61 -12.54
CA ASP A 67 29.39 36.18 -11.16
C ASP A 67 29.50 34.64 -11.08
N ALA A 68 28.66 33.90 -11.80
CA ALA A 68 28.79 32.45 -11.94
C ALA A 68 30.09 32.01 -12.66
N ARG A 69 30.55 32.77 -13.67
CA ARG A 69 31.84 32.53 -14.34
C ARG A 69 33.03 32.83 -13.43
N ARG A 70 32.97 33.88 -12.61
CA ARG A 70 34.01 34.20 -11.60
C ARG A 70 34.10 33.13 -10.51
N MET A 71 32.96 32.62 -10.04
CA MET A 71 32.95 31.51 -9.07
C MET A 71 33.56 30.23 -9.63
N ASN A 72 33.32 29.91 -10.91
CA ASN A 72 33.92 28.74 -11.55
C ASN A 72 35.44 28.87 -11.83
N ALA A 73 35.95 30.08 -12.02
CA ALA A 73 37.38 30.33 -12.21
C ALA A 73 38.20 30.19 -10.90
N ALA A 74 37.58 30.47 -9.74
CA ALA A 74 38.23 30.36 -8.42
C ALA A 74 38.49 28.90 -7.98
N VAL A 75 37.82 27.92 -8.58
CA VAL A 75 37.93 26.48 -8.25
C VAL A 75 39.09 25.79 -9.00
N ARG A 76 39.78 26.48 -9.92
CA ARG A 76 40.82 25.90 -10.81
C ARG A 76 42.27 26.35 -10.54
N ALA A 77 42.59 26.90 -9.37
CA ALA A 77 43.99 27.21 -9.02
C ALA A 77 44.72 25.98 -8.43
N PRO A 78 45.92 25.59 -8.93
CA PRO A 78 46.68 24.47 -8.38
C PRO A 78 47.48 24.91 -7.14
N SER A 79 47.45 24.09 -6.08
CA SER A 79 48.32 24.23 -4.90
C SER A 79 49.52 23.25 -4.95
N PRO A 80 50.65 23.56 -4.27
CA PRO A 80 51.95 22.98 -4.57
C PRO A 80 52.19 21.61 -3.93
N VAL A 81 53.05 20.83 -4.58
CA VAL A 81 53.49 19.49 -4.22
C VAL A 81 54.43 19.52 -3.01
N TYR A 82 54.17 18.69 -2.00
CA TYR A 82 55.14 18.27 -1.00
C TYR A 82 55.25 16.74 -1.00
N THR A 83 56.45 16.23 -1.29
CA THR A 83 56.81 14.81 -1.30
C THR A 83 57.39 14.38 0.06
N GLN A 84 56.82 13.33 0.66
CA GLN A 84 57.47 12.42 1.61
C GLN A 84 56.94 10.98 1.37
N PRO A 85 57.76 9.93 1.61
CA PRO A 85 57.48 8.57 1.13
C PRO A 85 56.42 7.85 1.97
N LYS A 86 55.53 7.14 1.29
CA LYS A 86 54.40 6.39 1.85
C LYS A 86 54.89 5.04 2.40
N PRO A 87 54.61 4.67 3.66
CA PRO A 87 54.79 3.29 4.11
C PRO A 87 53.77 2.38 3.41
N ALA A 88 54.17 1.15 3.08
CA ALA A 88 53.30 0.17 2.43
C ALA A 88 52.06 -0.09 3.27
N LEU A 89 50.89 0.21 2.72
CA LEU A 89 49.60 -0.18 3.30
C LEU A 89 49.32 -1.67 3.01
N PRO A 90 48.69 -2.41 3.94
CA PRO A 90 48.16 -3.74 3.66
C PRO A 90 47.07 -3.66 2.58
N PRO A 91 46.78 -4.77 1.86
CA PRO A 91 45.77 -4.76 0.81
C PRO A 91 44.41 -4.32 1.38
N PRO A 92 43.59 -3.60 0.61
CA PRO A 92 42.29 -3.14 1.06
C PRO A 92 41.42 -4.34 1.42
N SER A 93 40.73 -4.21 2.55
CA SER A 93 39.77 -5.19 3.07
C SER A 93 38.66 -5.43 2.04
N GLY A 94 38.72 -6.54 1.29
CA GLY A 94 37.64 -6.89 0.36
C GLY A 94 37.89 -8.05 -0.60
N GLU A 95 39.13 -8.36 -1.00
CA GLU A 95 39.36 -9.47 -1.94
C GLU A 95 39.67 -10.80 -1.22
N PRO A 96 38.93 -11.89 -1.52
CA PRO A 96 39.16 -13.20 -0.91
C PRO A 96 40.49 -13.80 -1.37
N GLY A 97 41.12 -14.57 -0.48
CA GLY A 97 42.38 -15.26 -0.78
C GLY A 97 42.23 -16.30 -1.88
N ARG A 98 43.31 -16.62 -2.61
CA ARG A 98 43.32 -17.57 -3.74
C ARG A 98 42.78 -18.97 -3.38
N ALA A 99 42.90 -19.38 -2.11
CA ALA A 99 42.35 -20.62 -1.58
C ALA A 99 40.81 -20.55 -1.42
N GLU A 100 40.29 -19.42 -0.91
CA GLU A 100 38.85 -19.19 -0.73
C GLU A 100 38.12 -19.17 -2.08
N VAL A 101 38.71 -18.56 -3.11
CA VAL A 101 38.16 -18.56 -4.49
C VAL A 101 37.99 -19.97 -5.08
N THR A 102 38.88 -20.90 -4.71
CA THR A 102 38.80 -22.30 -5.19
C THR A 102 37.69 -23.06 -4.45
N GLU A 103 37.56 -22.86 -3.14
CA GLU A 103 36.50 -23.45 -2.31
C GLU A 103 35.09 -22.96 -2.71
N PHE A 104 34.95 -21.69 -3.08
CA PHE A 104 33.68 -21.13 -3.58
C PHE A 104 33.25 -21.74 -4.90
N LYS A 105 34.20 -21.96 -5.82
CA LYS A 105 33.91 -22.56 -7.13
C LYS A 105 33.39 -23.99 -7.01
N ASP A 106 34.04 -24.79 -6.17
CA ASP A 106 33.64 -26.19 -5.94
C ASP A 106 32.28 -26.27 -5.24
N THR A 107 32.05 -25.41 -4.25
CA THR A 107 30.75 -25.25 -3.58
C THR A 107 29.65 -24.89 -4.56
N PHE A 108 29.89 -23.88 -5.41
CA PHE A 108 28.91 -23.42 -6.40
C PHE A 108 28.54 -24.51 -7.39
N VAL A 109 29.55 -25.18 -7.97
CA VAL A 109 29.35 -26.27 -8.93
C VAL A 109 28.58 -27.42 -8.30
N SER A 110 28.88 -27.78 -7.05
CA SER A 110 28.20 -28.86 -6.33
C SER A 110 26.72 -28.54 -6.10
N VAL A 111 26.41 -27.39 -5.50
CA VAL A 111 25.05 -26.98 -5.12
C VAL A 111 24.16 -26.82 -6.35
N VAL A 112 24.66 -26.14 -7.40
CA VAL A 112 23.90 -25.93 -8.64
C VAL A 112 23.71 -27.24 -9.40
N SER A 113 24.71 -28.14 -9.42
CA SER A 113 24.55 -29.46 -10.06
C SER A 113 23.52 -30.32 -9.34
N GLY A 114 23.49 -30.30 -8.01
CA GLY A 114 22.46 -30.96 -7.20
C GLY A 114 21.06 -30.41 -7.48
N PHE A 115 20.92 -29.08 -7.48
CA PHE A 115 19.66 -28.39 -7.77
C PHE A 115 19.12 -28.74 -9.17
N LEU A 116 19.96 -28.65 -10.20
CA LEU A 116 19.56 -28.94 -11.58
C LEU A 116 19.18 -30.42 -11.76
N SER A 117 19.90 -31.34 -11.11
CA SER A 117 19.59 -32.77 -11.17
C SER A 117 18.22 -33.09 -10.54
N GLY A 118 17.87 -32.42 -9.44
CA GLY A 118 16.55 -32.56 -8.79
C GLY A 118 15.40 -32.00 -9.66
N LYS A 119 15.61 -30.84 -10.29
CA LYS A 119 14.59 -30.20 -11.16
C LYS A 119 14.42 -30.91 -12.50
N SER A 120 15.49 -31.42 -13.12
CA SER A 120 15.36 -32.20 -14.37
C SER A 120 14.63 -33.54 -14.17
N ARG A 121 14.69 -34.17 -12.99
CA ARG A 121 13.92 -35.40 -12.70
C ARG A 121 12.40 -35.16 -12.64
N SER A 122 11.97 -33.99 -12.18
CA SER A 122 10.54 -33.60 -12.12
C SER A 122 10.02 -33.02 -13.45
N GLY A 123 10.92 -32.52 -14.31
CA GLY A 123 10.59 -31.93 -15.61
C GLY A 123 10.83 -32.83 -16.84
N GLY A 124 10.91 -34.15 -16.68
CA GLY A 124 11.08 -35.08 -17.82
C GLY A 124 12.45 -34.99 -18.52
N GLY A 125 13.51 -34.66 -17.78
CA GLY A 125 14.89 -34.57 -18.29
C GLY A 125 15.32 -33.16 -18.73
N ALA A 126 14.42 -32.18 -18.73
CA ALA A 126 14.67 -30.78 -19.08
C ALA A 126 14.57 -29.85 -17.86
N PHE A 127 15.39 -28.80 -17.84
CA PHE A 127 15.26 -27.72 -16.86
C PHE A 127 14.34 -26.61 -17.43
N LEU A 128 13.21 -26.35 -16.76
CA LEU A 128 12.21 -25.38 -17.24
C LEU A 128 12.41 -24.01 -16.59
N VAL A 129 12.51 -22.96 -17.38
CA VAL A 129 12.63 -21.57 -16.92
C VAL A 129 11.66 -20.69 -17.68
N LYS A 130 10.83 -19.90 -16.97
CA LYS A 130 9.97 -18.91 -17.59
C LYS A 130 10.74 -17.59 -17.77
N ASP A 131 10.77 -17.09 -18.99
CA ASP A 131 11.34 -15.79 -19.34
C ASP A 131 10.41 -14.68 -18.84
N GLU A 132 10.90 -13.86 -17.92
CA GLU A 132 10.12 -12.78 -17.29
C GLU A 132 9.81 -11.61 -18.24
N GLN A 133 10.60 -11.42 -19.31
CA GLN A 133 10.40 -10.31 -20.26
C GLN A 133 9.42 -10.67 -21.37
N THR A 134 9.44 -11.93 -21.83
CA THR A 134 8.62 -12.37 -22.97
C THR A 134 7.44 -13.25 -22.55
N GLY A 135 7.48 -13.80 -21.33
CA GLY A 135 6.51 -14.78 -20.83
C GLY A 135 6.72 -16.21 -21.36
N GLU A 136 7.71 -16.43 -22.24
CA GLU A 136 8.03 -17.71 -22.87
C GLU A 136 8.57 -18.72 -21.85
N THR A 137 8.22 -20.01 -21.96
CA THR A 137 8.81 -21.07 -21.12
C THR A 137 9.90 -21.81 -21.89
N LEU A 138 11.14 -21.68 -21.44
CA LEU A 138 12.33 -22.27 -22.05
C LEU A 138 12.63 -23.66 -21.47
N ARG A 139 12.83 -24.64 -22.35
CA ARG A 139 13.25 -25.99 -21.98
C ARG A 139 14.75 -26.12 -22.19
N LEU A 140 15.53 -26.23 -21.12
CA LEU A 140 16.97 -26.03 -21.15
C LEU A 140 17.74 -27.32 -20.84
N LYS A 141 18.85 -27.52 -21.55
CA LYS A 141 19.87 -28.53 -21.27
C LYS A 141 21.18 -27.83 -20.89
N ARG A 142 21.69 -28.15 -19.70
CA ARG A 142 22.95 -27.59 -19.19
C ARG A 142 24.10 -27.94 -20.13
N GLN A 143 24.89 -26.94 -20.51
CA GLN A 143 26.14 -27.13 -21.26
C GLN A 143 27.35 -27.03 -20.32
N GLN A 144 27.56 -25.86 -19.71
CA GLN A 144 28.83 -25.56 -19.06
C GLN A 144 28.68 -24.50 -17.96
N PHE A 145 29.48 -24.63 -16.90
CA PHE A 145 29.67 -23.57 -15.91
C PHE A 145 30.67 -22.53 -16.43
N LEU A 146 30.31 -21.25 -16.40
CA LEU A 146 31.16 -20.17 -16.88
C LEU A 146 31.98 -19.62 -15.70
N ALA A 147 33.29 -19.89 -15.72
CA ALA A 147 34.20 -19.48 -14.64
C ALA A 147 34.27 -17.95 -14.47
N ASP A 148 34.21 -17.22 -15.58
CA ASP A 148 34.27 -15.75 -15.60
C ASP A 148 32.99 -15.10 -15.04
N GLY A 149 31.93 -15.90 -14.83
CA GLY A 149 30.66 -15.44 -14.25
C GLY A 149 30.55 -15.66 -12.74
N LEU A 150 31.56 -16.24 -12.08
CA LEU A 150 31.57 -16.44 -10.63
C LEU A 150 31.85 -15.12 -9.92
N ARG A 151 30.96 -14.74 -9.00
CA ARG A 151 31.07 -13.51 -8.21
C ARG A 151 30.83 -13.80 -6.75
N TYR A 152 31.76 -13.35 -5.93
CA TYR A 152 31.66 -13.40 -4.48
C TYR A 152 31.08 -12.06 -3.99
N HIS A 153 29.92 -12.10 -3.36
CA HIS A 153 29.26 -10.91 -2.82
C HIS A 153 29.51 -10.81 -1.31
N SER A 154 29.51 -11.94 -0.61
CA SER A 154 29.82 -12.04 0.82
C SER A 154 30.11 -13.50 1.22
N PRO A 155 30.56 -13.78 2.47
CA PRO A 155 30.81 -15.16 2.94
C PRO A 155 29.60 -16.10 2.87
N THR A 156 28.40 -15.53 2.77
CA THR A 156 27.13 -16.26 2.71
C THR A 156 26.37 -16.02 1.41
N ASP A 157 26.95 -15.31 0.44
CA ASP A 157 26.31 -14.97 -0.84
C ASP A 157 27.31 -15.01 -1.98
N VAL A 158 27.10 -15.97 -2.88
CA VAL A 158 27.90 -16.14 -4.09
C VAL A 158 27.00 -16.36 -5.29
N SER A 159 27.40 -15.86 -6.44
CA SER A 159 26.67 -16.09 -7.68
C SER A 159 27.59 -16.65 -8.76
N GLY A 160 27.00 -17.32 -9.74
CA GLY A 160 27.74 -17.87 -10.86
C GLY A 160 26.88 -18.07 -12.09
N CYS A 161 27.49 -17.94 -13.25
CA CYS A 161 26.80 -18.08 -14.52
C CYS A 161 26.93 -19.51 -15.07
N VAL A 162 25.83 -20.04 -15.59
CA VAL A 162 25.78 -21.36 -16.23
C VAL A 162 25.15 -21.22 -17.61
N ARG A 163 25.85 -21.73 -18.62
CA ARG A 163 25.39 -21.77 -20.00
C ARG A 163 24.51 -22.98 -20.26
N PHE A 164 23.39 -22.74 -20.92
CA PHE A 164 22.46 -23.74 -21.41
C PHE A 164 22.26 -23.60 -22.92
N VAL A 165 21.73 -24.66 -23.51
CA VAL A 165 21.08 -24.61 -24.82
C VAL A 165 19.61 -24.96 -24.65
N THR A 166 18.74 -24.37 -25.47
CA THR A 166 17.35 -24.82 -25.50
C THR A 166 17.26 -26.18 -26.18
N LEU A 167 16.37 -27.04 -25.69
CA LEU A 167 16.10 -28.35 -26.29
C LEU A 167 15.28 -28.22 -27.58
N ASP A 168 14.42 -27.20 -27.64
CA ASP A 168 13.54 -26.96 -28.79
C ASP A 168 14.30 -26.29 -29.94
N GLU A 169 15.32 -25.47 -29.64
CA GLU A 169 16.25 -24.87 -30.61
C GLU A 169 17.72 -25.03 -30.14
N PRO A 170 18.43 -26.10 -30.55
CA PRO A 170 19.77 -26.42 -30.01
C PRO A 170 20.86 -25.37 -30.26
N LYS A 171 20.63 -24.44 -31.21
CA LYS A 171 21.54 -23.32 -31.49
C LYS A 171 21.29 -22.11 -30.57
N ARG A 172 20.13 -22.06 -29.89
CA ARG A 172 19.77 -20.96 -28.99
C ARG A 172 20.47 -21.17 -27.64
N THR A 173 21.44 -20.32 -27.35
CA THR A 173 22.16 -20.34 -26.07
C THR A 173 21.50 -19.42 -25.06
N VAL A 174 21.45 -19.87 -23.81
CA VAL A 174 20.86 -19.12 -22.70
C VAL A 174 21.83 -19.19 -21.54
N ASP A 175 22.32 -18.04 -21.09
CA ASP A 175 23.16 -17.94 -19.92
C ASP A 175 22.29 -17.55 -18.72
N LEU A 176 22.31 -18.38 -17.68
CA LEU A 176 21.57 -18.16 -16.45
C LEU A 176 22.51 -17.89 -15.29
N ASP A 177 22.27 -16.82 -14.56
CA ASP A 177 22.98 -16.56 -13.30
C ASP A 177 22.21 -17.21 -12.14
N PHE A 178 22.92 -17.99 -11.33
CA PHE A 178 22.41 -18.60 -10.10
C PHE A 178 22.98 -17.84 -8.91
N GLU A 179 22.12 -17.35 -8.03
CA GLU A 179 22.51 -16.77 -6.74
C GLU A 179 22.36 -17.84 -5.65
N LEU A 180 23.43 -18.11 -4.93
CA LEU A 180 23.47 -19.03 -3.81
C LEU A 180 23.56 -18.27 -2.50
N THR A 181 22.74 -18.67 -1.53
CA THR A 181 22.81 -18.12 -0.17
C THR A 181 23.07 -19.22 0.85
N LYS A 182 23.79 -18.87 1.92
CA LYS A 182 24.13 -19.75 3.03
C LYS A 182 23.48 -19.28 4.32
N ASP A 183 22.43 -19.97 4.74
CA ASP A 183 21.82 -19.80 6.07
C ASP A 183 22.44 -20.80 7.07
N TRP A 184 22.33 -22.11 6.78
CA TRP A 184 22.98 -23.22 7.51
C TRP A 184 23.78 -24.14 6.56
N ASP A 185 23.26 -24.36 5.35
CA ASP A 185 23.96 -24.98 4.20
C ASP A 185 23.68 -24.13 2.93
N TRP A 186 24.44 -24.35 1.87
CA TRP A 186 24.29 -23.58 0.62
C TRP A 186 23.08 -24.03 -0.21
N SER A 187 22.30 -23.08 -0.69
CA SER A 187 21.15 -23.36 -1.56
C SER A 187 20.95 -22.31 -2.65
N VAL A 188 20.30 -22.68 -3.75
CA VAL A 188 19.95 -21.76 -4.84
C VAL A 188 18.78 -20.88 -4.39
N ALA A 189 19.03 -19.58 -4.24
CA ALA A 189 18.05 -18.60 -3.84
C ALA A 189 17.28 -18.04 -5.05
N LYS A 190 17.98 -17.70 -6.13
CA LYS A 190 17.40 -17.09 -7.33
C LYS A 190 18.12 -17.52 -8.60
N ILE A 191 17.41 -17.40 -9.72
CA ILE A 191 17.91 -17.71 -11.07
C ILE A 191 17.44 -16.61 -12.01
N PHE A 192 18.36 -16.06 -12.80
CA PHE A 192 18.06 -14.98 -13.73
C PHE A 192 18.55 -15.30 -15.13
N VAL A 193 17.86 -14.80 -16.15
CA VAL A 193 18.33 -14.86 -17.54
C VAL A 193 19.32 -13.71 -17.77
N HIS A 194 20.60 -14.04 -17.82
CA HIS A 194 21.68 -13.08 -18.05
C HIS A 194 21.77 -12.70 -19.52
N SER A 195 21.83 -13.70 -20.40
CA SER A 195 21.91 -13.46 -21.84
C SER A 195 21.14 -14.52 -22.63
N ILE A 196 20.67 -14.14 -23.82
CA ILE A 196 20.16 -15.07 -24.83
C ILE A 196 20.91 -14.81 -26.12
N ASN A 197 21.51 -15.85 -26.70
CA ASN A 197 22.36 -15.77 -27.91
C ASN A 197 23.47 -14.71 -27.79
N GLY A 198 24.05 -14.56 -26.59
CA GLY A 198 25.11 -13.59 -26.30
C GLY A 198 24.65 -12.13 -26.21
N ARG A 199 23.34 -11.86 -26.27
CA ARG A 199 22.79 -10.53 -25.95
C ARG A 199 22.48 -10.43 -24.47
N GLU A 200 23.28 -9.67 -23.74
CA GLU A 200 23.12 -9.42 -22.32
C GLU A 200 21.86 -8.59 -22.02
N ARG A 201 21.15 -8.96 -20.97
CA ARG A 201 19.94 -8.27 -20.49
C ARG A 201 20.24 -7.27 -19.38
N TYR A 202 21.29 -7.54 -18.63
CA TYR A 202 21.88 -6.66 -17.64
C TYR A 202 23.39 -6.94 -17.63
N ALA A 203 24.17 -5.93 -17.29
CA ALA A 203 25.60 -6.02 -17.04
C ALA A 203 25.83 -5.95 -15.53
N TYR A 204 27.08 -6.11 -15.11
CA TYR A 204 27.46 -5.97 -13.72
C TYR A 204 28.41 -4.81 -13.55
N ASP A 205 28.15 -3.95 -12.57
CA ASP A 205 29.04 -2.86 -12.22
C ASP A 205 30.26 -3.34 -11.42
N ALA A 206 31.15 -2.40 -11.06
CA ALA A 206 32.39 -2.70 -10.33
C ALA A 206 32.16 -3.30 -8.93
N ASP A 207 30.95 -3.16 -8.37
CA ASP A 207 30.55 -3.75 -7.09
C ASP A 207 29.79 -5.07 -7.28
N ASN A 208 29.86 -5.68 -8.47
CA ASN A 208 29.12 -6.89 -8.85
C ASN A 208 27.59 -6.76 -8.74
N ARG A 209 27.02 -5.54 -8.86
CA ARG A 209 25.56 -5.33 -8.89
C ARG A 209 25.05 -5.31 -10.33
N ARG A 210 23.84 -5.86 -10.53
CA ARG A 210 23.19 -5.89 -11.84
C ARG A 210 22.72 -4.49 -12.25
N VAL A 211 23.11 -4.07 -13.44
CA VAL A 211 22.72 -2.80 -14.06
C VAL A 211 22.13 -3.05 -15.44
N SER A 212 21.07 -2.33 -15.82
CA SER A 212 20.45 -2.49 -17.16
C SER A 212 21.46 -2.15 -18.26
N VAL A 213 21.59 -3.00 -19.29
CA VAL A 213 22.47 -2.72 -20.45
C VAL A 213 21.86 -1.73 -21.44
N ARG A 214 20.64 -1.22 -21.18
CA ARG A 214 20.00 -0.23 -22.06
C ARG A 214 19.65 1.05 -21.29
N PRO A 215 20.10 2.23 -21.76
CA PRO A 215 19.49 3.49 -21.38
C PRO A 215 18.02 3.47 -21.82
N GLU A 216 17.14 3.88 -20.92
CA GLU A 216 15.74 4.15 -21.20
C GLU A 216 15.68 5.26 -22.27
N GLU A 217 15.30 4.91 -23.50
CA GLU A 217 15.01 5.89 -24.55
C GLU A 217 13.87 6.79 -24.05
N ALA A 218 14.03 8.11 -24.23
CA ALA A 218 12.96 9.09 -24.08
C ALA A 218 11.68 8.57 -24.79
N PRO A 219 10.45 8.92 -24.32
CA PRO A 219 9.23 8.47 -24.97
C PRO A 219 9.36 8.72 -26.47
N ALA A 220 9.31 7.64 -27.25
CA ALA A 220 9.54 7.70 -28.68
C ALA A 220 8.68 8.84 -29.25
N ALA A 221 9.32 9.76 -29.97
CA ALA A 221 8.59 10.87 -30.59
C ALA A 221 7.41 10.27 -31.35
N VAL A 222 6.19 10.74 -31.06
CA VAL A 222 4.98 10.26 -31.73
C VAL A 222 5.22 10.32 -33.24
N PRO A 223 5.13 9.19 -33.96
CA PRO A 223 5.42 9.18 -35.39
C PRO A 223 4.52 10.18 -36.11
N LYS A 224 5.11 11.00 -36.99
CA LYS A 224 4.33 11.90 -37.85
C LYS A 224 3.55 11.06 -38.87
N PRO A 225 2.20 11.14 -38.88
CA PRO A 225 1.39 10.29 -39.72
C PRO A 225 1.48 10.74 -41.18
N LYS A 226 1.47 9.78 -42.10
CA LYS A 226 1.52 10.05 -43.56
C LYS A 226 0.15 10.40 -44.15
N ALA A 227 -0.92 10.20 -43.39
CA ALA A 227 -2.31 10.51 -43.71
C ALA A 227 -3.10 10.69 -42.40
N PRO A 228 -4.23 11.42 -42.38
CA PRO A 228 -4.98 11.65 -41.14
C PRO A 228 -5.64 10.37 -40.61
N ALA A 229 -5.68 10.22 -39.29
CA ALA A 229 -6.58 9.27 -38.63
C ALA A 229 -8.01 9.84 -38.58
N ASN A 230 -9.00 8.96 -38.42
CA ASN A 230 -10.39 9.36 -38.17
C ASN A 230 -10.96 8.41 -37.12
N LEU A 231 -10.85 8.81 -35.85
CA LEU A 231 -11.25 7.99 -34.73
C LEU A 231 -12.75 8.13 -34.44
N THR A 232 -13.38 7.03 -34.06
CA THR A 232 -14.71 6.98 -33.46
C THR A 232 -14.67 6.10 -32.23
N ALA A 233 -15.47 6.42 -31.21
CA ALA A 233 -15.55 5.64 -29.99
C ALA A 233 -16.98 5.16 -29.76
N ASP A 234 -17.15 3.85 -29.65
CA ASP A 234 -18.38 3.19 -29.24
C ASP A 234 -18.25 2.77 -27.78
N ILE A 235 -19.15 3.25 -26.93
CA ILE A 235 -19.09 3.04 -25.48
C ILE A 235 -20.35 2.31 -25.02
N ARG A 236 -20.19 1.20 -24.32
CA ARG A 236 -21.28 0.36 -23.79
C ARG A 236 -21.04 0.02 -22.33
N LEU A 237 -22.11 -0.01 -21.54
CA LEU A 237 -22.06 -0.57 -20.19
C LEU A 237 -22.07 -2.09 -20.28
N THR A 238 -21.25 -2.71 -19.44
CA THR A 238 -21.09 -4.17 -19.35
C THR A 238 -21.43 -4.57 -17.92
N ASP A 239 -22.35 -5.51 -17.78
CA ASP A 239 -22.75 -6.01 -16.47
C ASP A 239 -21.75 -7.03 -15.92
N ALA A 240 -21.69 -7.15 -14.61
CA ALA A 240 -20.80 -8.08 -13.91
C ALA A 240 -21.00 -9.56 -14.30
N GLU A 241 -22.15 -9.91 -14.91
CA GLU A 241 -22.46 -11.28 -15.34
C GLU A 241 -21.83 -11.63 -16.70
N GLU A 242 -21.32 -10.65 -17.46
CA GLU A 242 -20.77 -10.85 -18.81
C GLU A 242 -19.22 -10.94 -18.86
N ASP A 243 -18.51 -10.54 -17.80
CA ASP A 243 -17.04 -10.69 -17.68
C ASP A 243 -16.67 -12.04 -17.05
N ALA A 244 -15.61 -12.68 -17.57
CA ALA A 244 -15.05 -13.93 -17.04
C ALA A 244 -14.60 -13.83 -15.57
N ASP A 245 -14.31 -12.61 -15.10
CA ASP A 245 -13.92 -12.30 -13.73
C ASP A 245 -15.08 -11.74 -12.86
N GLY A 246 -16.29 -11.61 -13.40
CA GLY A 246 -17.47 -11.20 -12.64
C GLY A 246 -17.53 -9.68 -12.32
N ARG A 247 -16.93 -8.81 -13.15
CA ARG A 247 -16.80 -7.36 -12.88
C ARG A 247 -17.63 -6.53 -13.85
N ALA A 248 -18.33 -5.52 -13.31
CA ALA A 248 -19.01 -4.52 -14.13
C ALA A 248 -18.02 -3.44 -14.61
N GLY A 249 -18.24 -2.91 -15.81
CA GLY A 249 -17.37 -1.90 -16.39
C GLY A 249 -17.94 -1.28 -17.66
N ILE A 250 -17.19 -0.36 -18.25
CA ILE A 250 -17.53 0.30 -19.50
C ILE A 250 -16.66 -0.30 -20.61
N SER A 251 -17.28 -1.03 -21.54
CA SER A 251 -16.60 -1.51 -22.74
C SER A 251 -16.49 -0.36 -23.75
N VAL A 252 -15.26 0.00 -24.09
CA VAL A 252 -14.95 1.08 -25.02
C VAL A 252 -14.24 0.49 -26.23
N THR A 253 -14.84 0.64 -27.40
CA THR A 253 -14.24 0.28 -28.69
C THR A 253 -13.88 1.55 -29.44
N VAL A 254 -12.60 1.72 -29.73
CA VAL A 254 -12.10 2.81 -30.56
C VAL A 254 -11.79 2.27 -31.95
N SER A 255 -12.39 2.86 -32.97
CA SER A 255 -12.21 2.49 -34.38
C SER A 255 -11.55 3.62 -35.15
N ASN A 256 -10.62 3.30 -36.05
CA ASN A 256 -9.96 4.27 -36.93
C ASN A 256 -10.45 4.08 -38.37
N ALA A 257 -11.41 4.87 -38.83
CA ALA A 257 -11.89 4.88 -40.21
C ALA A 257 -10.99 5.68 -41.17
N GLY A 258 -9.92 6.30 -40.66
CA GLY A 258 -9.06 7.20 -41.41
C GLY A 258 -8.11 6.48 -42.36
N PRO A 259 -7.58 7.19 -43.37
CA PRO A 259 -6.57 6.66 -44.28
C PRO A 259 -5.18 6.44 -43.64
N GLY A 260 -4.90 7.04 -42.47
CA GLY A 260 -3.64 6.88 -41.73
C GLY A 260 -3.78 6.19 -40.38
N ASP A 261 -2.65 5.75 -39.83
CA ASP A 261 -2.55 5.15 -38.50
C ASP A 261 -2.74 6.21 -37.41
N ALA A 262 -3.33 5.83 -36.29
CA ALA A 262 -3.47 6.65 -35.10
C ALA A 262 -2.42 6.22 -34.07
N TYR A 263 -1.62 7.16 -33.56
CA TYR A 263 -0.53 6.85 -32.64
C TYR A 263 -0.86 7.28 -31.21
N ALA A 264 -0.38 6.50 -30.24
CA ALA A 264 -0.51 6.79 -28.82
C ALA A 264 -1.95 7.14 -28.39
N VAL A 265 -2.93 6.42 -28.94
CA VAL A 265 -4.36 6.65 -28.68
C VAL A 265 -4.68 6.42 -27.21
N ARG A 266 -5.41 7.36 -26.61
CA ARG A 266 -5.86 7.29 -25.21
C ARG A 266 -7.30 7.73 -25.09
N LEU A 267 -8.05 7.10 -24.20
CA LEU A 267 -9.33 7.59 -23.72
C LEU A 267 -9.11 8.42 -22.46
N ARG A 268 -9.57 9.67 -22.45
CA ARG A 268 -9.64 10.53 -21.27
C ARG A 268 -11.06 10.59 -20.76
N LEU A 269 -11.21 10.51 -19.44
CA LEU A 269 -12.50 10.54 -18.75
C LEU A 269 -12.51 11.69 -17.76
N ASP A 270 -13.23 12.75 -18.10
CA ASP A 270 -13.36 13.95 -17.28
C ASP A 270 -14.68 13.88 -16.49
N VAL A 271 -14.59 13.48 -15.22
CA VAL A 271 -15.76 13.29 -14.34
C VAL A 271 -16.38 14.64 -14.01
N ARG A 272 -17.61 14.86 -14.47
CA ARG A 272 -18.39 16.08 -14.25
C ARG A 272 -19.21 16.03 -12.97
N ALA A 273 -19.76 14.85 -12.66
CA ALA A 273 -20.47 14.58 -11.43
C ALA A 273 -20.32 13.10 -11.07
N SER A 274 -20.16 12.79 -9.79
CA SER A 274 -20.11 11.40 -9.32
C SER A 274 -20.75 11.29 -7.95
N ALA A 275 -21.53 10.23 -7.76
CA ALA A 275 -22.05 9.87 -6.45
C ALA A 275 -20.91 9.51 -5.47
N PRO A 276 -21.06 9.80 -4.16
CA PRO A 276 -20.05 9.47 -3.17
C PRO A 276 -19.63 7.99 -3.22
N GLY A 277 -18.32 7.78 -3.41
CA GLY A 277 -17.73 6.44 -3.50
C GLY A 277 -17.74 5.83 -4.90
N VAL A 278 -18.28 6.49 -5.93
CA VAL A 278 -18.18 6.03 -7.33
C VAL A 278 -17.01 6.77 -8.02
N SER A 279 -16.14 6.05 -8.73
CA SER A 279 -15.03 6.67 -9.48
C SER A 279 -14.65 5.92 -10.75
N LEU A 280 -14.06 6.65 -11.70
CA LEU A 280 -13.49 6.14 -12.96
C LEU A 280 -11.99 6.46 -13.03
N PRO A 281 -11.19 5.67 -13.77
CA PRO A 281 -9.81 6.06 -14.09
C PRO A 281 -9.81 7.31 -14.98
N ALA A 282 -8.87 8.23 -14.75
CA ALA A 282 -8.78 9.48 -15.52
C ALA A 282 -8.37 9.27 -16.98
N GLU A 283 -7.56 8.25 -17.27
CA GLU A 283 -7.07 7.96 -18.61
C GLU A 283 -6.85 6.44 -18.82
N VAL A 284 -7.13 5.96 -20.04
CA VAL A 284 -6.91 4.57 -20.46
C VAL A 284 -6.18 4.57 -21.81
N ALA A 285 -4.97 4.00 -21.84
CA ALA A 285 -4.19 3.91 -23.08
C ALA A 285 -4.73 2.79 -23.98
N PHE A 286 -4.93 3.07 -25.27
CA PHE A 286 -5.24 2.10 -26.32
C PHE A 286 -4.01 1.74 -27.17
N GLY A 287 -2.97 2.59 -27.14
CA GLY A 287 -1.77 2.39 -27.95
C GLY A 287 -2.00 2.83 -29.39
N ASP A 288 -1.26 2.26 -30.33
CA ASP A 288 -1.43 2.60 -31.75
C ASP A 288 -2.60 1.82 -32.36
N ILE A 289 -3.43 2.50 -33.15
CA ILE A 289 -4.54 1.88 -33.88
C ILE A 289 -4.28 2.06 -35.38
N PRO A 290 -4.00 0.96 -36.12
CA PRO A 290 -3.71 1.04 -37.54
C PRO A 290 -4.90 1.59 -38.33
N LYS A 291 -4.64 2.13 -39.52
CA LYS A 291 -5.70 2.54 -40.46
C LYS A 291 -6.73 1.43 -40.66
N LYS A 292 -8.02 1.77 -40.62
CA LYS A 292 -9.15 0.81 -40.68
C LYS A 292 -9.16 -0.25 -39.56
N GLY A 293 -8.35 -0.08 -38.51
CA GLY A 293 -8.31 -0.97 -37.35
C GLY A 293 -9.21 -0.49 -36.21
N SER A 294 -9.35 -1.33 -35.19
CA SER A 294 -10.07 -1.01 -33.96
C SER A 294 -9.42 -1.67 -32.76
N ALA A 295 -9.63 -1.11 -31.57
CA ALA A 295 -9.19 -1.68 -30.31
C ALA A 295 -10.30 -1.54 -29.26
N THR A 296 -10.57 -2.62 -28.52
CA THR A 296 -11.59 -2.66 -27.46
C THR A 296 -10.93 -2.87 -26.10
N LYS A 297 -11.35 -2.08 -25.10
CA LYS A 297 -10.92 -2.25 -23.71
C LYS A 297 -12.10 -2.12 -22.75
N LEU A 298 -12.07 -2.92 -21.69
CA LEU A 298 -12.97 -2.80 -20.56
C LEU A 298 -12.39 -1.81 -19.55
N VAL A 299 -13.11 -0.72 -19.30
CA VAL A 299 -12.76 0.33 -18.35
C VAL A 299 -13.56 0.10 -17.07
N LEU A 300 -12.89 -0.35 -16.01
CA LEU A 300 -13.55 -0.60 -14.73
C LEU A 300 -13.85 0.71 -14.01
N PHE A 301 -15.07 0.88 -13.52
CA PHE A 301 -15.41 1.87 -12.50
C PHE A 301 -15.42 1.19 -11.14
N SER A 302 -15.12 1.95 -10.08
CA SER A 302 -15.14 1.44 -8.71
C SER A 302 -16.28 2.06 -7.92
N VAL A 303 -16.97 1.24 -7.12
CA VAL A 303 -17.92 1.68 -6.10
C VAL A 303 -17.37 1.29 -4.73
N ALA A 304 -17.13 2.28 -3.88
CA ALA A 304 -16.56 2.12 -2.56
C ALA A 304 -17.39 1.18 -1.69
N GLU A 305 -16.73 0.43 -0.84
CA GLU A 305 -17.40 -0.49 0.08
C GLU A 305 -18.37 0.24 1.02
N GLY A 306 -19.64 -0.19 1.03
CA GLY A 306 -20.71 0.46 1.78
C GLY A 306 -21.43 1.59 1.05
N SER A 307 -20.99 2.00 -0.15
CA SER A 307 -21.73 2.95 -0.97
C SER A 307 -22.94 2.27 -1.63
N PRO A 308 -24.13 2.92 -1.65
CA PRO A 308 -25.27 2.42 -2.42
C PRO A 308 -25.03 2.51 -3.94
N GLY A 309 -23.91 3.09 -4.37
CA GLY A 309 -23.69 3.51 -5.74
C GLY A 309 -24.35 4.86 -6.01
N GLY A 310 -24.54 5.16 -7.29
CA GLY A 310 -25.30 6.32 -7.76
C GLY A 310 -24.85 6.79 -9.13
N ARG A 311 -25.46 7.90 -9.57
CA ARG A 311 -25.23 8.47 -10.90
C ARG A 311 -23.79 8.95 -11.07
N LEU A 312 -23.20 8.64 -12.23
CA LEU A 312 -21.92 9.15 -12.68
C LEU A 312 -22.11 9.81 -14.05
N GLN A 313 -21.55 11.02 -14.17
CA GLN A 313 -21.47 11.76 -15.42
C GLN A 313 -20.01 12.10 -15.74
N ALA A 314 -19.54 11.75 -16.93
CA ALA A 314 -18.19 12.05 -17.39
C ALA A 314 -18.17 12.40 -18.89
N LEU A 315 -17.24 13.26 -19.30
CA LEU A 315 -16.94 13.45 -20.72
C LEU A 315 -15.80 12.51 -21.11
N ALA A 316 -16.08 11.63 -22.07
CA ALA A 316 -15.16 10.68 -22.66
C ALA A 316 -14.58 11.24 -23.96
N SER A 317 -13.28 11.49 -23.99
CA SER A 317 -12.59 12.04 -25.17
C SER A 317 -11.46 11.11 -25.58
N VAL A 318 -11.48 10.60 -26.80
CA VAL A 318 -10.33 9.86 -27.34
C VAL A 318 -9.35 10.85 -27.96
N THR A 319 -8.11 10.83 -27.47
CA THR A 319 -7.02 11.65 -27.98
C THR A 319 -5.98 10.81 -28.69
N GLU A 320 -5.40 11.34 -29.76
CA GLU A 320 -4.33 10.74 -30.55
C GLU A 320 -3.09 11.63 -30.50
N GLY A 321 -1.89 11.05 -30.55
CA GLY A 321 -0.63 11.75 -30.28
C GLY A 321 -0.28 12.87 -31.27
N ASN A 322 -0.97 12.98 -32.41
CA ASN A 322 -0.84 14.04 -33.40
C ASN A 322 -2.08 14.96 -33.48
N GLY A 323 -3.05 14.79 -32.58
CA GLY A 323 -4.22 15.67 -32.45
C GLY A 323 -5.40 15.35 -33.35
N PHE A 324 -5.47 14.13 -33.92
CA PHE A 324 -6.67 13.64 -34.62
C PHE A 324 -7.70 13.06 -33.65
N ASP A 325 -8.13 13.91 -32.71
CA ASP A 325 -8.98 13.55 -31.57
C ASP A 325 -10.46 13.40 -31.97
N THR A 326 -11.22 12.67 -31.14
CA THR A 326 -12.68 12.58 -31.28
C THR A 326 -13.38 13.73 -30.57
N GLU A 327 -14.60 14.06 -30.97
CA GLU A 327 -15.49 14.87 -30.14
C GLU A 327 -15.80 14.16 -28.80
N PRO A 328 -15.90 14.91 -27.67
CA PRO A 328 -16.24 14.32 -26.38
C PRO A 328 -17.63 13.69 -26.38
N ILE A 329 -17.73 12.47 -25.85
CA ILE A 329 -18.97 11.74 -25.64
C ILE A 329 -19.39 11.90 -24.19
N LEU A 330 -20.63 12.32 -23.93
CA LEU A 330 -21.17 12.35 -22.57
C LEU A 330 -21.54 10.94 -22.13
N LEU A 331 -20.85 10.45 -21.10
CA LEU A 331 -21.23 9.29 -20.33
C LEU A 331 -22.14 9.73 -19.20
N ASP A 332 -23.33 9.15 -19.13
CA ASP A 332 -24.28 9.36 -18.06
C ASP A 332 -24.92 8.03 -17.72
N PHE A 333 -24.56 7.46 -16.58
CA PHE A 333 -25.07 6.16 -16.15
C PHE A 333 -25.16 6.06 -14.64
N GLU A 334 -25.89 5.05 -14.18
CA GLU A 334 -26.08 4.78 -12.77
C GLU A 334 -25.23 3.59 -12.34
N ALA A 335 -24.19 3.85 -11.53
CA ALA A 335 -23.35 2.80 -10.98
C ALA A 335 -24.06 2.20 -9.77
N SER A 336 -24.50 0.95 -9.85
CA SER A 336 -25.13 0.27 -8.71
C SER A 336 -24.08 -0.30 -7.75
N ALA A 337 -24.46 -0.45 -6.48
CA ALA A 337 -23.64 -1.19 -5.51
C ALA A 337 -23.28 -2.59 -6.06
N PRO A 338 -22.03 -3.07 -5.85
CA PRO A 338 -21.65 -4.40 -6.30
C PRO A 338 -22.57 -5.43 -5.63
N LYS A 339 -23.15 -6.34 -6.41
CA LYS A 339 -23.91 -7.49 -5.88
C LYS A 339 -22.95 -8.32 -5.00
N ARG A 340 -23.39 -8.78 -3.83
CA ARG A 340 -22.54 -9.52 -2.86
C ARG A 340 -23.21 -10.80 -2.38
N PRO A 341 -22.45 -11.90 -2.16
CA PRO A 341 -22.96 -13.06 -1.45
C PRO A 341 -23.13 -12.73 0.04
N ALA A 342 -24.12 -13.36 0.68
CA ALA A 342 -24.30 -13.29 2.12
C ALA A 342 -24.68 -14.69 2.61
N LEU A 343 -23.68 -15.45 3.06
CA LEU A 343 -23.89 -16.78 3.60
C LEU A 343 -24.41 -16.67 5.03
N GLU A 344 -25.44 -17.43 5.33
CA GLU A 344 -26.06 -17.52 6.64
C GLU A 344 -26.50 -18.95 6.93
N LEU A 345 -26.56 -19.31 8.22
CA LEU A 345 -27.05 -20.61 8.65
C LEU A 345 -28.56 -20.65 8.46
N GLY A 346 -29.04 -21.59 7.64
CA GLY A 346 -30.44 -21.81 7.34
C GLY A 346 -31.12 -22.68 8.41
N ALA A 347 -30.93 -24.00 8.32
CA ALA A 347 -31.47 -24.96 9.28
C ALA A 347 -30.35 -25.85 9.85
N ALA A 348 -30.53 -26.35 11.07
CA ALA A 348 -29.67 -27.38 11.63
C ALA A 348 -30.53 -28.42 12.34
N ALA A 349 -30.21 -29.71 12.19
CA ALA A 349 -30.93 -30.80 12.82
C ALA A 349 -30.00 -31.94 13.21
N LEU A 350 -30.31 -32.57 14.34
CA LEU A 350 -29.70 -33.85 14.70
C LEU A 350 -30.54 -34.98 14.10
N GLU A 351 -29.86 -35.91 13.42
CA GLU A 351 -30.47 -37.12 12.88
C GLU A 351 -30.28 -38.31 13.84
N GLY A 352 -31.26 -39.22 13.86
CA GLY A 352 -31.17 -40.50 14.59
C GLY A 352 -31.95 -40.57 15.91
N GLY A 353 -31.36 -41.19 16.92
CA GLY A 353 -31.92 -41.31 18.28
C GLY A 353 -31.52 -40.15 19.18
N ALA A 354 -31.85 -40.21 20.47
CA ALA A 354 -31.30 -39.27 21.44
C ALA A 354 -29.77 -39.37 21.48
N LEU A 355 -29.08 -38.23 21.58
CA LEU A 355 -27.63 -38.18 21.64
C LEU A 355 -27.12 -38.94 22.87
N LYS A 356 -26.43 -40.07 22.67
CA LYS A 356 -25.94 -40.95 23.75
C LYS A 356 -24.41 -41.02 23.80
N PRO A 357 -23.82 -41.27 25.00
CA PRO A 357 -22.38 -41.41 25.12
C PRO A 357 -21.86 -42.61 24.33
N GLY A 358 -20.83 -42.39 23.51
CA GLY A 358 -20.19 -43.42 22.69
C GLY A 358 -20.95 -43.79 21.41
N GLU A 359 -22.08 -43.15 21.11
CA GLU A 359 -22.77 -43.28 19.82
C GLU A 359 -22.42 -42.10 18.90
N THR A 360 -22.25 -42.37 17.61
CA THR A 360 -22.03 -41.33 16.59
C THR A 360 -23.35 -40.61 16.31
N ALA A 361 -23.33 -39.29 16.43
CA ALA A 361 -24.39 -38.39 16.06
C ALA A 361 -24.15 -37.81 14.67
N ARG A 362 -25.23 -37.67 13.90
CA ARG A 362 -25.26 -36.99 12.60
C ARG A 362 -25.93 -35.64 12.74
N LEU A 363 -25.26 -34.60 12.27
CA LEU A 363 -25.72 -33.23 12.27
C LEU A 363 -25.81 -32.72 10.83
N SER A 364 -27.04 -32.53 10.36
CA SER A 364 -27.33 -31.90 9.08
C SER A 364 -27.46 -30.39 9.28
N VAL A 365 -26.73 -29.59 8.51
CA VAL A 365 -26.81 -28.12 8.50
C VAL A 365 -27.01 -27.60 7.09
N SER A 366 -27.88 -26.61 6.93
CA SER A 366 -28.08 -25.92 5.66
C SER A 366 -27.46 -24.54 5.72
N VAL A 367 -26.69 -24.17 4.69
CA VAL A 367 -26.14 -22.83 4.50
C VAL A 367 -26.90 -22.17 3.36
N ARG A 368 -27.50 -21.01 3.63
CA ARG A 368 -28.26 -20.23 2.66
C ARG A 368 -27.44 -19.03 2.21
N ASN A 369 -27.48 -18.71 0.93
CA ASN A 369 -27.03 -17.42 0.43
C ASN A 369 -28.20 -16.44 0.36
N ALA A 370 -28.33 -15.53 1.32
CA ALA A 370 -29.34 -14.47 1.27
C ALA A 370 -28.87 -13.22 0.51
N GLY A 371 -27.63 -13.24 0.00
CA GLY A 371 -27.06 -12.15 -0.77
C GLY A 371 -27.61 -12.07 -2.19
N SER A 372 -27.22 -11.03 -2.91
CA SER A 372 -27.62 -10.75 -4.29
C SER A 372 -26.62 -11.26 -5.33
N ALA A 373 -25.46 -11.79 -4.92
CA ALA A 373 -24.49 -12.46 -5.79
C ALA A 373 -24.23 -13.91 -5.36
N ARG A 374 -23.77 -14.73 -6.31
CA ARG A 374 -23.39 -16.13 -6.11
C ARG A 374 -22.17 -16.25 -5.18
N ALA A 375 -22.24 -17.11 -4.18
CA ALA A 375 -21.06 -17.56 -3.45
C ALA A 375 -20.37 -18.67 -4.26
N VAL A 376 -19.10 -18.49 -4.60
CA VAL A 376 -18.34 -19.43 -5.42
C VAL A 376 -17.57 -20.40 -4.54
N GLN A 377 -17.68 -21.70 -4.83
CA GLN A 377 -16.97 -22.77 -4.12
C GLN A 377 -17.02 -22.61 -2.59
N ALA A 378 -18.24 -22.43 -2.07
CA ALA A 378 -18.45 -22.30 -0.64
C ALA A 378 -18.13 -23.61 0.09
N SER A 379 -17.72 -23.49 1.34
CA SER A 379 -17.52 -24.62 2.25
C SER A 379 -18.10 -24.28 3.63
N ALA A 380 -18.44 -25.33 4.38
CA ALA A 380 -18.82 -25.25 5.78
C ALA A 380 -17.86 -26.08 6.63
N ALA A 381 -17.61 -25.65 7.86
CA ALA A 381 -16.78 -26.38 8.80
C ALA A 381 -17.41 -26.41 10.19
N LEU A 382 -17.38 -27.58 10.82
CA LEU A 382 -17.85 -27.83 12.18
C LEU A 382 -16.66 -27.82 13.14
N ARG A 383 -16.77 -27.04 14.21
CA ARG A 383 -15.81 -27.02 15.32
C ARG A 383 -16.46 -27.58 16.56
N LEU A 384 -15.75 -28.51 17.19
CA LEU A 384 -16.11 -29.09 18.48
C LEU A 384 -15.16 -28.53 19.55
N GLY A 385 -15.72 -27.94 20.59
CA GLY A 385 -15.00 -27.49 21.78
C GLY A 385 -15.00 -28.52 22.90
N GLY A 386 -14.21 -28.28 23.95
CA GLY A 386 -14.17 -29.15 25.13
C GLY A 386 -13.47 -30.50 24.91
N GLN A 387 -13.33 -31.26 25.99
CA GLN A 387 -12.58 -32.53 26.00
C GLN A 387 -13.47 -33.75 25.74
N ASP A 388 -14.79 -33.54 25.67
CA ASP A 388 -15.78 -34.60 25.65
C ASP A 388 -16.39 -34.88 24.27
N LEU A 389 -16.03 -34.06 23.27
CA LEU A 389 -16.52 -34.14 21.90
C LEU A 389 -15.39 -34.55 20.94
N PHE A 390 -15.72 -35.44 20.01
CA PHE A 390 -14.77 -35.98 19.04
C PHE A 390 -15.40 -36.02 17.65
N MET A 391 -14.67 -35.60 16.63
CA MET A 391 -15.10 -35.74 15.24
C MET A 391 -15.05 -37.23 14.84
N ALA A 392 -16.11 -37.71 14.18
CA ALA A 392 -16.15 -39.05 13.59
C ALA A 392 -15.86 -39.04 12.08
N GLY A 393 -16.05 -37.89 11.41
CA GLY A 393 -15.78 -37.69 9.99
C GLY A 393 -14.99 -36.40 9.72
N GLU A 394 -15.02 -35.95 8.47
CA GLU A 394 -14.35 -34.72 8.05
C GLU A 394 -14.96 -33.50 8.77
N PRO A 395 -14.13 -32.59 9.33
CA PRO A 395 -14.61 -31.39 10.01
C PRO A 395 -15.09 -30.32 9.03
N SER A 396 -14.96 -30.54 7.72
CA SER A 396 -15.34 -29.60 6.67
C SER A 396 -16.08 -30.30 5.54
N ALA A 397 -17.04 -29.60 4.93
CA ALA A 397 -17.81 -30.06 3.77
C ALA A 397 -17.80 -28.99 2.67
N GLU A 398 -17.56 -29.42 1.43
CA GLU A 398 -17.70 -28.55 0.25
C GLU A 398 -19.18 -28.41 -0.13
N LEU A 399 -19.64 -27.17 -0.25
CA LEU A 399 -21.01 -26.85 -0.67
C LEU A 399 -21.09 -26.49 -2.17
N GLY A 400 -19.94 -26.18 -2.77
CA GLY A 400 -19.85 -25.71 -4.15
C GLY A 400 -20.45 -24.31 -4.30
N ASP A 401 -20.92 -23.99 -5.50
CA ASP A 401 -21.56 -22.71 -5.74
C ASP A 401 -22.95 -22.63 -5.11
N ILE A 402 -23.26 -21.50 -4.47
CA ILE A 402 -24.56 -21.21 -3.86
C ILE A 402 -25.13 -19.94 -4.50
N ALA A 403 -26.16 -20.08 -5.33
CA ALA A 403 -26.84 -18.97 -5.99
C ALA A 403 -27.60 -18.09 -4.99
N PRO A 404 -27.93 -16.82 -5.34
CA PRO A 404 -28.81 -15.97 -4.54
C PRO A 404 -30.13 -16.68 -4.17
N GLY A 405 -30.45 -16.72 -2.88
CA GLY A 405 -31.62 -17.38 -2.31
C GLY A 405 -31.48 -18.91 -2.12
N GLU A 406 -30.49 -19.55 -2.75
CA GLU A 406 -30.26 -21.00 -2.67
C GLU A 406 -29.73 -21.42 -1.29
N SER A 407 -30.06 -22.65 -0.89
CA SER A 407 -29.47 -23.31 0.28
C SER A 407 -28.79 -24.61 -0.13
N LYS A 408 -27.61 -24.88 0.42
CA LYS A 408 -26.89 -26.15 0.31
C LYS A 408 -26.77 -26.80 1.67
N GLU A 409 -26.73 -28.12 1.71
CA GLU A 409 -26.68 -28.89 2.94
C GLU A 409 -25.30 -29.53 3.14
N ALA A 410 -24.81 -29.53 4.37
CA ALA A 410 -23.63 -30.25 4.82
C ALA A 410 -24.01 -31.16 5.98
N VAL A 411 -23.40 -32.35 6.02
CA VAL A 411 -23.62 -33.34 7.08
C VAL A 411 -22.29 -33.59 7.78
N PHE A 412 -22.32 -33.50 9.11
CA PHE A 412 -21.17 -33.73 9.96
C PHE A 412 -21.46 -34.87 10.94
N GLU A 413 -20.42 -35.65 11.25
CA GLU A 413 -20.50 -36.76 12.20
C GLU A 413 -19.56 -36.51 13.37
N PHE A 414 -20.09 -36.63 14.59
CA PHE A 414 -19.32 -36.50 15.83
C PHE A 414 -19.86 -37.42 16.92
N PHE A 415 -19.10 -37.67 17.97
CA PHE A 415 -19.53 -38.45 19.12
C PHE A 415 -19.09 -37.81 20.43
N VAL A 416 -19.78 -38.21 21.51
CA VAL A 416 -19.53 -37.70 22.88
C VAL A 416 -18.98 -38.81 23.76
N ASN A 417 -18.00 -38.52 24.61
CA ASN A 417 -17.49 -39.52 25.56
C ASN A 417 -18.45 -39.75 26.75
N LYS A 418 -18.13 -40.72 27.60
CA LYS A 418 -18.92 -41.10 28.80
C LYS A 418 -18.80 -40.11 29.97
N ARG A 419 -17.97 -39.08 29.88
CA ARG A 419 -17.74 -38.07 30.94
C ARG A 419 -18.66 -36.85 30.79
N ALA A 420 -19.26 -36.64 29.62
CA ALA A 420 -20.23 -35.58 29.42
C ALA A 420 -21.46 -35.77 30.32
N ALA A 421 -21.80 -34.75 31.09
CA ALA A 421 -22.95 -34.79 31.98
C ALA A 421 -24.29 -34.80 31.18
N PRO A 422 -25.27 -35.64 31.54
CA PRO A 422 -26.60 -35.60 30.93
C PRO A 422 -27.22 -34.20 30.99
N GLY A 423 -27.85 -33.77 29.89
CA GLY A 423 -28.47 -32.45 29.77
C GLY A 423 -27.51 -31.26 29.60
N SER A 424 -26.19 -31.47 29.67
CA SER A 424 -25.22 -30.39 29.45
C SER A 424 -25.23 -29.86 28.01
N ALA A 425 -24.97 -28.55 27.86
CA ALA A 425 -24.76 -27.94 26.55
C ALA A 425 -23.41 -28.37 25.97
N LEU A 426 -23.43 -28.78 24.71
CA LEU A 426 -22.25 -29.24 24.00
C LEU A 426 -21.69 -28.08 23.16
N PRO A 427 -20.40 -27.73 23.30
CA PRO A 427 -19.80 -26.60 22.59
C PRO A 427 -19.54 -26.97 21.12
N VAL A 428 -20.60 -26.99 20.32
CA VAL A 428 -20.56 -27.24 18.87
C VAL A 428 -20.78 -25.91 18.16
N SER A 429 -19.94 -25.60 17.17
CA SER A 429 -20.08 -24.37 16.39
C SER A 429 -19.83 -24.62 14.91
N LEU A 430 -20.46 -23.80 14.06
CA LEU A 430 -20.39 -23.89 12.60
C LEU A 430 -19.80 -22.60 12.02
N SER A 431 -18.97 -22.75 11.01
CA SER A 431 -18.57 -21.66 10.11
C SER A 431 -18.88 -22.01 8.68
N ALA A 432 -19.10 -21.01 7.82
CA ALA A 432 -19.14 -21.20 6.38
C ALA A 432 -18.52 -19.99 5.67
N SER A 433 -17.88 -20.22 4.53
CA SER A 433 -17.29 -19.16 3.72
C SER A 433 -17.25 -19.52 2.24
N ASP A 434 -17.13 -18.51 1.38
CA ASP A 434 -16.74 -18.68 -0.02
C ASP A 434 -15.27 -19.13 -0.15
N ALA A 435 -14.82 -19.52 -1.34
CA ALA A 435 -13.45 -20.02 -1.57
C ALA A 435 -12.34 -19.03 -1.20
N LYS A 436 -12.65 -17.72 -1.13
CA LYS A 436 -11.68 -16.68 -0.78
C LYS A 436 -11.76 -16.28 0.70
N GLY A 437 -12.65 -16.89 1.50
CA GLY A 437 -12.85 -16.55 2.91
C GLY A 437 -13.41 -15.14 3.13
N ARG A 438 -13.95 -14.49 2.09
CA ARG A 438 -14.38 -13.08 2.11
C ARG A 438 -15.83 -12.92 2.55
N TYR A 439 -16.70 -13.87 2.21
CA TYR A 439 -18.13 -13.82 2.51
C TYR A 439 -18.53 -15.10 3.24
N GLY A 440 -19.08 -14.97 4.44
CA GLY A 440 -19.29 -16.10 5.33
C GLY A 440 -19.84 -15.73 6.70
N PHE A 441 -19.84 -16.71 7.61
CA PHE A 441 -20.00 -16.52 9.04
C PHE A 441 -18.97 -17.36 9.79
N ALA A 442 -18.46 -16.83 10.89
CA ALA A 442 -17.51 -17.50 11.75
C ALA A 442 -18.21 -17.96 13.03
N GLU A 443 -17.98 -19.22 13.42
CA GLU A 443 -18.14 -19.72 14.79
C GLU A 443 -19.56 -19.50 15.38
N VAL A 444 -20.59 -19.81 14.60
CA VAL A 444 -21.99 -19.79 15.03
C VAL A 444 -22.24 -20.98 15.98
N PRO A 445 -22.52 -20.76 17.28
CA PRO A 445 -22.78 -21.85 18.21
C PRO A 445 -24.12 -22.53 17.88
N LEU A 446 -24.14 -23.85 17.90
CA LEU A 446 -25.33 -24.67 17.70
C LEU A 446 -25.88 -25.12 19.06
N PRO A 447 -27.21 -25.01 19.32
CA PRO A 447 -27.80 -25.32 20.62
C PRO A 447 -27.97 -26.83 20.80
N VAL A 448 -26.86 -27.56 20.86
CA VAL A 448 -26.83 -29.02 21.01
C VAL A 448 -26.68 -29.38 22.49
N LYS A 449 -27.51 -30.30 22.99
CA LYS A 449 -27.44 -30.79 24.38
C LYS A 449 -27.29 -32.31 24.47
N MET A 450 -26.64 -32.75 25.53
CA MET A 450 -26.51 -34.18 25.85
C MET A 450 -27.89 -34.80 26.14
N GLY A 451 -28.22 -35.90 25.48
CA GLY A 451 -29.53 -36.57 25.61
C GLY A 451 -30.66 -35.94 24.79
N GLN A 452 -30.36 -34.94 23.94
CA GLN A 452 -31.35 -34.33 23.05
C GLN A 452 -31.83 -35.36 22.00
N ALA A 453 -33.14 -35.46 21.82
CA ALA A 453 -33.75 -36.27 20.77
C ALA A 453 -33.48 -35.68 19.38
N ALA A 454 -33.48 -36.54 18.35
CA ALA A 454 -33.39 -36.08 16.98
C ALA A 454 -34.52 -35.12 16.61
N GLY A 455 -34.21 -34.19 15.73
CA GLY A 455 -35.10 -33.14 15.32
C GLY A 455 -34.39 -31.80 15.10
N PRO A 456 -35.16 -30.77 14.68
CA PRO A 456 -34.63 -29.47 14.37
C PRO A 456 -34.09 -28.77 15.63
N LEU A 457 -32.93 -28.14 15.49
CA LEU A 457 -32.39 -27.21 16.48
C LEU A 457 -33.20 -25.91 16.40
N ARG A 458 -34.20 -25.75 17.28
CA ARG A 458 -35.02 -24.54 17.35
C ARG A 458 -34.22 -23.41 18.02
N GLU A 459 -34.46 -22.17 17.57
CA GLU A 459 -33.79 -20.93 18.00
C GLU A 459 -32.51 -20.54 17.22
N LEU A 460 -32.56 -20.65 15.89
CA LEU A 460 -31.49 -20.19 15.00
C LEU A 460 -32.01 -19.05 14.11
N VAL A 461 -31.93 -17.82 14.62
CA VAL A 461 -32.06 -16.61 13.79
C VAL A 461 -30.80 -15.79 13.98
N LEU A 462 -29.80 -16.06 13.15
CA LEU A 462 -28.62 -15.21 13.03
C LEU A 462 -28.64 -14.63 11.62
N LYS A 463 -29.15 -13.39 11.51
CA LYS A 463 -28.97 -12.61 10.30
C LYS A 463 -27.48 -12.49 10.06
N GLY A 464 -27.02 -12.95 8.89
CA GLY A 464 -25.65 -12.78 8.47
C GLY A 464 -25.30 -11.29 8.56
N ARG A 465 -24.54 -10.92 9.59
CA ARG A 465 -23.67 -9.75 9.45
C ARG A 465 -22.73 -10.13 8.30
N PRO A 466 -22.34 -9.20 7.40
CA PRO A 466 -21.14 -9.44 6.61
C PRO A 466 -20.10 -9.98 7.58
N ALA A 467 -19.51 -11.15 7.29
CA ALA A 467 -18.42 -11.70 8.11
C ALA A 467 -17.60 -10.48 8.51
N ALA A 468 -17.57 -10.18 9.81
CA ALA A 468 -16.63 -9.20 10.28
C ALA A 468 -15.31 -9.71 9.69
N PRO A 469 -14.62 -8.89 8.88
CA PRO A 469 -13.39 -9.35 8.26
C PRO A 469 -12.59 -10.02 9.35
N GLU A 470 -12.19 -11.29 9.15
CA GLU A 470 -11.57 -12.16 10.17
C GLU A 470 -10.96 -11.26 11.22
N ALA A 471 -11.53 -11.22 12.43
CA ALA A 471 -11.10 -10.25 13.43
C ALA A 471 -9.58 -10.35 13.48
N VAL A 472 -8.90 -9.33 12.94
CA VAL A 472 -7.46 -9.35 12.95
C VAL A 472 -7.16 -9.27 14.44
N ASP A 473 -6.30 -10.17 14.91
CA ASP A 473 -6.02 -10.34 16.33
C ASP A 473 -5.75 -9.01 17.08
N VAL A 474 -5.27 -8.00 16.35
CA VAL A 474 -4.98 -6.65 16.83
C VAL A 474 -6.12 -5.61 16.68
N ASP A 475 -7.21 -5.88 15.98
CA ASP A 475 -8.32 -4.91 15.82
C ASP A 475 -9.12 -4.73 17.12
N GLN A 476 -9.00 -5.67 18.06
CA GLN A 476 -9.64 -5.60 19.36
C GLN A 476 -8.60 -5.25 20.42
N PRO A 477 -8.65 -4.02 20.98
CA PRO A 477 -7.78 -3.65 22.07
C PRO A 477 -7.92 -4.62 23.24
N PRO A 478 -6.82 -4.98 23.92
CA PRO A 478 -6.92 -5.79 25.13
C PRO A 478 -7.76 -5.05 26.18
N PRO A 479 -8.49 -5.75 27.06
CA PRO A 479 -9.32 -5.11 28.08
C PRO A 479 -8.56 -4.03 28.86
N ALA A 480 -9.23 -2.92 29.19
CA ALA A 480 -8.68 -1.79 29.94
C ALA A 480 -7.90 -2.25 31.18
N ARG A 481 -6.57 -2.07 31.17
CA ARG A 481 -5.69 -2.53 32.27
C ARG A 481 -4.77 -1.44 32.82
N THR A 482 -4.67 -0.30 32.13
CA THR A 482 -3.94 0.89 32.61
C THR A 482 -4.94 1.92 33.16
N PRO A 483 -4.76 2.44 34.39
CA PRO A 483 -5.65 3.45 34.95
C PRO A 483 -5.72 4.72 34.07
N PRO A 484 -6.89 5.36 33.94
CA PRO A 484 -7.00 6.64 33.22
C PRO A 484 -6.07 7.71 33.78
N ASP A 485 -5.33 8.40 32.91
CA ASP A 485 -4.42 9.48 33.26
C ASP A 485 -4.87 10.79 32.60
N PRO A 486 -5.32 11.80 33.37
CA PRO A 486 -5.75 13.08 32.82
C PRO A 486 -4.62 13.89 32.18
N ARG A 487 -3.36 13.51 32.39
CA ARG A 487 -2.17 14.14 31.79
C ARG A 487 -1.61 13.36 30.60
N ALA A 488 -2.33 12.35 30.13
CA ALA A 488 -2.01 11.62 28.91
C ALA A 488 -2.73 12.25 27.70
N PHE A 489 -1.95 12.69 26.70
CA PHE A 489 -2.43 13.35 25.49
C PHE A 489 -1.90 12.65 24.25
N ALA A 490 -2.69 12.62 23.18
CA ALA A 490 -2.23 12.02 21.93
C ALA A 490 -2.75 12.72 20.68
N VAL A 491 -1.96 12.64 19.61
CA VAL A 491 -2.36 13.02 18.26
C VAL A 491 -2.07 11.84 17.35
N VAL A 492 -3.13 11.30 16.76
CA VAL A 492 -3.10 10.09 15.93
C VAL A 492 -3.52 10.47 14.52
N VAL A 493 -2.62 10.28 13.56
CA VAL A 493 -2.79 10.69 12.17
C VAL A 493 -2.70 9.48 11.26
N GLY A 494 -3.71 9.29 10.41
CA GLY A 494 -3.74 8.24 9.39
C GLY A 494 -4.22 8.77 8.05
N LEU A 495 -3.35 8.74 7.05
CA LEU A 495 -3.64 9.26 5.71
C LEU A 495 -3.61 8.11 4.72
N GLU A 496 -4.78 7.54 4.45
CA GLU A 496 -4.96 6.51 3.42
C GLU A 496 -5.34 7.14 2.08
N LYS A 497 -6.07 8.25 2.13
CA LYS A 497 -6.42 9.05 0.96
C LYS A 497 -5.68 10.39 1.00
N TYR A 498 -5.27 10.82 -0.19
CA TYR A 498 -4.66 12.12 -0.44
C TYR A 498 -5.40 12.82 -1.56
N ARG A 499 -5.32 14.14 -1.60
CA ARG A 499 -5.93 14.93 -2.67
C ARG A 499 -5.24 14.69 -4.02
N ASP A 500 -3.91 14.74 -4.02
CA ASP A 500 -3.11 14.86 -5.25
C ASP A 500 -2.07 13.73 -5.41
N VAL A 501 -1.94 12.82 -4.44
CA VAL A 501 -1.01 11.67 -4.49
C VAL A 501 -1.69 10.34 -4.27
N LYS A 502 -1.01 9.24 -4.60
CA LYS A 502 -1.51 7.88 -4.39
C LYS A 502 -1.79 7.65 -2.89
N GLY A 503 -2.84 6.87 -2.62
CA GLY A 503 -3.18 6.47 -1.26
C GLY A 503 -2.18 5.49 -0.62
N VAL A 504 -2.18 5.47 0.71
CA VAL A 504 -1.40 4.52 1.52
C VAL A 504 -2.33 3.50 2.15
N GLU A 505 -2.25 2.26 1.69
CA GLU A 505 -3.14 1.19 2.17
C GLU A 505 -3.10 1.07 3.70
N TYR A 506 -4.30 0.95 4.27
CA TYR A 506 -4.59 0.73 5.69
C TYR A 506 -4.23 1.88 6.65
N ALA A 507 -3.67 2.99 6.20
CA ALA A 507 -3.21 4.06 7.10
C ALA A 507 -4.35 4.69 7.94
N ALA A 508 -5.56 4.83 7.39
CA ALA A 508 -6.71 5.33 8.13
C ALA A 508 -7.23 4.31 9.15
N ARG A 509 -7.16 3.02 8.82
CA ARG A 509 -7.51 1.91 9.73
C ARG A 509 -6.49 1.77 10.86
N ASP A 510 -5.21 1.83 10.53
CA ASP A 510 -4.09 1.86 11.45
C ASP A 510 -4.29 2.92 12.54
N ALA A 511 -4.54 4.16 12.13
CA ALA A 511 -4.82 5.28 13.05
C ALA A 511 -6.08 5.04 13.91
N GLN A 512 -7.15 4.51 13.32
CA GLN A 512 -8.36 4.18 14.08
C GLN A 512 -8.10 3.14 15.18
N THR A 513 -7.26 2.14 14.89
CA THR A 513 -6.97 1.03 15.81
C THR A 513 -6.03 1.51 16.93
N VAL A 514 -5.02 2.31 16.59
CA VAL A 514 -4.16 2.97 17.59
C VAL A 514 -4.98 3.89 18.52
N TYR A 515 -5.94 4.65 17.98
CA TYR A 515 -6.86 5.45 18.79
C TYR A 515 -7.60 4.59 19.82
N SER A 516 -8.19 3.47 19.39
CA SER A 516 -8.88 2.53 20.28
C SER A 516 -7.96 1.96 21.35
N TYR A 517 -6.72 1.58 21.04
CA TYR A 517 -5.75 1.13 22.05
C TYR A 517 -5.44 2.20 23.10
N LEU A 518 -5.26 3.44 22.66
CA LEU A 518 -4.98 4.56 23.57
C LEU A 518 -6.14 4.77 24.55
N THR A 519 -7.37 4.83 24.03
CA THR A 519 -8.55 5.17 24.83
C THR A 519 -9.12 4.00 25.63
N GLU A 520 -8.97 2.77 25.14
CA GLU A 520 -9.58 1.58 25.75
C GLU A 520 -8.61 0.78 26.62
N SER A 521 -7.30 0.82 26.35
CA SER A 521 -6.31 -0.05 27.03
C SER A 521 -5.22 0.71 27.79
N MET A 522 -4.82 1.88 27.31
CA MET A 522 -3.63 2.60 27.77
C MET A 522 -3.94 3.79 28.70
N GLY A 523 -5.21 4.05 28.99
CA GLY A 523 -5.63 5.06 29.98
C GLY A 523 -5.64 6.49 29.45
N PHE A 524 -5.60 6.71 28.13
CA PHE A 524 -5.80 8.04 27.55
C PHE A 524 -7.28 8.36 27.55
N LYS A 525 -7.65 9.56 27.97
CA LYS A 525 -9.05 9.99 27.91
C LYS A 525 -9.41 10.39 26.47
N PRO A 526 -10.56 9.99 25.91
CA PRO A 526 -10.95 10.35 24.55
C PRO A 526 -10.86 11.86 24.25
N GLU A 527 -11.20 12.71 25.21
CA GLU A 527 -11.10 14.18 25.09
C GLU A 527 -9.66 14.71 24.97
N ASN A 528 -8.66 13.91 25.36
CA ASN A 528 -7.24 14.23 25.27
C ASN A 528 -6.57 13.58 24.03
N VAL A 529 -7.32 12.90 23.17
CA VAL A 529 -6.81 12.22 21.97
C VAL A 529 -7.43 12.83 20.72
N VAL A 530 -6.60 13.40 19.85
CA VAL A 530 -7.01 13.90 18.54
C VAL A 530 -6.79 12.82 17.49
N LEU A 531 -7.85 12.44 16.77
CA LEU A 531 -7.78 11.53 15.63
C LEU A 531 -8.01 12.28 14.32
N LEU A 532 -6.97 12.39 13.50
CA LEU A 532 -7.00 13.00 12.18
C LEU A 532 -6.89 11.89 11.12
N LYS A 533 -7.87 11.82 10.22
CA LYS A 533 -7.88 10.87 9.12
C LYS A 533 -8.17 11.57 7.81
N ASP A 534 -7.47 11.16 6.74
CA ASP A 534 -7.70 11.59 5.37
C ASP A 534 -7.93 13.12 5.27
N GLU A 535 -9.11 13.56 4.82
CA GLU A 535 -9.43 14.98 4.57
C GLU A 535 -9.29 15.88 5.81
N ARG A 536 -9.29 15.31 7.02
CA ARG A 536 -9.10 16.02 8.30
C ARG A 536 -7.65 16.11 8.75
N ALA A 537 -6.71 15.65 7.94
CA ALA A 537 -5.27 15.70 8.18
C ALA A 537 -4.57 16.61 7.15
N GLY A 538 -5.13 17.79 6.90
CA GLY A 538 -4.50 18.80 6.06
C GLY A 538 -3.31 19.47 6.75
N ARG A 539 -2.49 20.22 6.00
CA ARG A 539 -1.29 20.89 6.54
C ARG A 539 -1.64 21.79 7.74
N SER A 540 -2.72 22.56 7.66
CA SER A 540 -3.19 23.44 8.74
C SER A 540 -3.63 22.67 9.98
N ASP A 541 -4.22 21.48 9.81
CA ASP A 541 -4.62 20.63 10.93
C ASP A 541 -3.38 20.09 11.64
N LEU A 542 -2.40 19.57 10.90
CA LEU A 542 -1.14 19.10 11.46
C LEU A 542 -0.40 20.21 12.21
N SER A 543 -0.29 21.40 11.61
CA SER A 543 0.31 22.57 12.27
C SER A 543 -0.41 22.99 13.56
N THR A 544 -1.72 22.81 13.62
CA THR A 544 -2.54 23.16 14.80
C THR A 544 -2.36 22.13 15.91
N TYR A 545 -2.56 20.85 15.59
CA TYR A 545 -2.67 19.80 16.60
C TYR A 545 -1.31 19.28 17.08
N LEU A 546 -0.29 19.25 16.21
CA LEU A 546 1.09 18.89 16.59
C LEU A 546 1.86 20.08 17.18
N GLY A 547 1.26 21.27 17.17
CA GLY A 547 1.83 22.53 17.62
C GLY A 547 1.08 23.12 18.82
N PRO A 548 0.37 24.26 18.64
CA PRO A 548 -0.30 24.98 19.72
C PRO A 548 -1.19 24.12 20.62
N TRP A 549 -1.98 23.21 20.04
CA TRP A 549 -2.93 22.41 20.83
C TRP A 549 -2.23 21.54 21.89
N LEU A 550 -1.11 20.91 21.53
CA LEU A 550 -0.29 20.13 22.46
C LEU A 550 0.43 21.05 23.46
N ALA A 551 0.96 22.18 23.00
CA ALA A 551 1.61 23.15 23.87
C ALA A 551 0.66 23.66 24.97
N ASP A 552 -0.59 23.95 24.63
CA ASP A 552 -1.59 24.47 25.57
C ASP A 552 -2.01 23.43 26.63
N ARG A 553 -1.88 22.13 26.32
CA ARG A 553 -2.45 21.04 27.13
C ARG A 553 -1.42 20.17 27.85
N ALA A 554 -0.26 19.95 27.23
CA ALA A 554 0.72 18.97 27.67
C ALA A 554 2.04 19.59 28.17
N SER A 555 2.18 20.92 28.20
CA SER A 555 3.39 21.61 28.69
C SER A 555 3.58 21.56 30.22
N GLY A 556 2.62 20.99 30.97
CA GLY A 556 2.77 20.74 32.40
C GLY A 556 3.64 19.51 32.67
N GLY A 557 4.62 19.62 33.56
CA GLY A 557 5.51 18.52 33.93
C GLY A 557 4.76 17.25 34.35
N GLY A 558 5.26 16.09 33.91
CA GLY A 558 4.66 14.78 34.17
C GLY A 558 3.52 14.40 33.21
N SER A 559 3.35 15.14 32.11
CA SER A 559 2.44 14.74 31.02
C SER A 559 3.04 13.63 30.18
N ARG A 560 2.20 12.75 29.63
CA ARG A 560 2.60 11.71 28.67
C ARG A 560 2.01 12.04 27.32
N VAL A 561 2.83 12.07 26.28
CA VAL A 561 2.39 12.43 24.93
C VAL A 561 2.69 11.28 23.97
N PHE A 562 1.67 10.81 23.26
CA PHE A 562 1.80 9.78 22.23
C PHE A 562 1.43 10.37 20.87
N ILE A 563 2.38 10.40 19.95
CA ILE A 563 2.15 10.85 18.57
C ILE A 563 2.24 9.63 17.66
N TYR A 564 1.24 9.45 16.81
CA TYR A 564 1.23 8.40 15.81
C TYR A 564 0.96 8.99 14.43
N TYR A 565 1.76 8.59 13.45
CA TYR A 565 1.57 8.99 12.05
C TYR A 565 1.70 7.76 11.14
N SER A 566 0.70 7.53 10.30
CA SER A 566 0.71 6.54 9.22
C SER A 566 0.36 7.24 7.91
N GLY A 567 1.27 7.17 6.93
CA GLY A 567 1.13 7.90 5.67
C GLY A 567 2.46 8.10 4.95
N HIS A 568 2.43 8.97 3.94
CA HIS A 568 3.58 9.29 3.12
C HIS A 568 4.60 10.20 3.81
N GLY A 569 5.89 9.86 3.65
CA GLY A 569 7.01 10.75 3.92
C GLY A 569 7.62 11.27 2.62
N ALA A 570 8.17 12.49 2.68
CA ALA A 570 8.89 13.11 1.57
C ALA A 570 10.23 13.69 2.07
N VAL A 571 11.22 13.70 1.18
CA VAL A 571 12.51 14.37 1.41
C VAL A 571 12.62 15.51 0.42
N ASP A 572 12.92 16.71 0.92
CA ASP A 572 13.25 17.82 0.04
C ASP A 572 14.61 17.55 -0.63
N PRO A 573 14.65 17.43 -1.97
CA PRO A 573 15.90 17.10 -2.66
C PRO A 573 16.95 18.22 -2.58
N LYS A 574 16.55 19.46 -2.25
CA LYS A 574 17.48 20.59 -2.14
C LYS A 574 18.16 20.66 -0.78
N SER A 575 17.38 20.48 0.29
CA SER A 575 17.86 20.64 1.67
C SER A 575 18.18 19.32 2.37
N GLY A 576 17.70 18.19 1.84
CA GLY A 576 17.72 16.89 2.50
C GLY A 576 16.74 16.78 3.68
N GLU A 577 15.91 17.79 3.92
CA GLU A 577 14.99 17.82 5.06
C GLU A 577 13.77 16.92 4.84
N THR A 578 13.35 16.26 5.91
CA THR A 578 12.23 15.30 5.91
C THR A 578 10.91 15.95 6.29
N HIS A 579 9.85 15.54 5.61
CA HIS A 579 8.51 16.08 5.74
C HIS A 579 7.48 14.95 5.82
N LEU A 580 6.49 15.10 6.70
CA LEU A 580 5.25 14.33 6.65
C LEU A 580 4.39 14.92 5.53
N VAL A 581 3.79 14.09 4.69
CA VAL A 581 2.90 14.57 3.62
C VAL A 581 1.47 14.66 4.19
N PRO A 582 0.84 15.84 4.28
CA PRO A 582 -0.57 16.00 4.68
C PRO A 582 -1.53 15.61 3.56
N TYR A 583 -2.83 15.60 3.83
CA TYR A 583 -3.88 15.28 2.85
C TYR A 583 -3.79 16.12 1.57
N ASP A 584 -3.53 17.41 1.74
CA ASP A 584 -3.37 18.43 0.68
C ASP A 584 -1.90 18.69 0.31
N GLY A 585 -1.03 17.74 0.66
CA GLY A 585 0.40 17.78 0.41
C GLY A 585 0.78 17.37 -1.01
N ASP A 586 1.85 17.97 -1.51
CA ASP A 586 2.48 17.64 -2.79
C ASP A 586 3.97 17.34 -2.54
N PRO A 587 4.42 16.09 -2.70
CA PRO A 587 5.81 15.68 -2.57
C PRO A 587 6.77 16.30 -3.60
N ALA A 588 6.26 16.94 -4.66
CA ALA A 588 7.07 17.77 -5.56
C ALA A 588 7.44 19.12 -4.93
N TYR A 589 6.68 19.58 -3.93
CA TYR A 589 6.91 20.83 -3.21
C TYR A 589 6.91 20.62 -1.68
N PRO A 590 7.76 19.74 -1.13
CA PRO A 590 7.69 19.32 0.27
C PRO A 590 7.91 20.48 1.25
N GLU A 591 8.73 21.48 0.89
CA GLU A 591 8.94 22.69 1.70
C GLU A 591 7.64 23.46 1.99
N THR A 592 6.79 23.64 0.96
CA THR A 592 5.59 24.49 1.05
C THR A 592 4.30 23.69 1.26
N LYS A 593 4.30 22.41 0.88
CA LYS A 593 3.13 21.52 0.95
C LYS A 593 3.30 20.34 1.92
N GLY A 594 4.51 20.02 2.38
CA GLY A 594 4.78 19.00 3.39
C GLY A 594 4.97 19.59 4.81
N PHE A 595 4.56 18.87 5.85
CA PHE A 595 4.76 19.28 7.24
C PHE A 595 6.18 18.89 7.72
N PRO A 596 7.09 19.84 8.02
CA PRO A 596 8.49 19.51 8.31
C PRO A 596 8.66 18.73 9.62
N LEU A 597 9.43 17.63 9.61
CA LEU A 597 9.73 16.87 10.84
C LEU A 597 10.53 17.69 11.86
N LYS A 598 11.36 18.64 11.38
CA LYS A 598 12.06 19.58 12.27
C LYS A 598 11.09 20.44 13.08
N ASP A 599 9.95 20.83 12.49
CA ASP A 599 8.94 21.65 13.16
C ASP A 599 8.16 20.82 14.18
N LEU A 600 7.88 19.54 13.86
CA LEU A 600 7.34 18.58 14.81
C LEU A 600 8.25 18.48 16.04
N TYR A 601 9.53 18.20 15.84
CA TYR A 601 10.48 18.01 16.92
C TYR A 601 10.71 19.29 17.73
N ALA A 602 10.79 20.46 17.06
CA ALA A 602 10.88 21.74 17.75
C ALA A 602 9.64 22.03 18.62
N SER A 603 8.44 21.65 18.16
CA SER A 603 7.21 21.75 18.95
C SER A 603 7.25 20.84 20.18
N LEU A 604 7.57 19.56 19.98
CA LEU A 604 7.61 18.56 21.06
C LEU A 604 8.71 18.85 22.09
N GLY A 605 9.83 19.44 21.66
CA GLY A 605 10.92 19.86 22.55
C GLY A 605 10.53 20.99 23.51
N ARG A 606 9.47 21.75 23.22
CA ARG A 606 8.95 22.79 24.12
C ARG A 606 8.05 22.23 25.22
N LEU A 607 7.65 20.97 25.14
CA LEU A 607 6.84 20.27 26.16
C LEU A 607 7.74 19.84 27.32
N SER A 608 8.30 20.82 28.04
CA SER A 608 9.23 20.61 29.14
C SER A 608 8.65 19.72 30.22
N GLY A 609 9.35 18.62 30.54
CA GLY A 609 8.91 17.65 31.55
C GLY A 609 7.80 16.69 31.09
N ALA A 610 7.39 16.74 29.81
CA ALA A 610 6.52 15.73 29.22
C ALA A 610 7.34 14.53 28.71
N GLU A 611 6.79 13.33 28.83
CA GLU A 611 7.34 12.12 28.24
C GLU A 611 6.71 11.88 26.87
N VAL A 612 7.49 12.06 25.79
CA VAL A 612 6.95 11.98 24.43
C VAL A 612 7.43 10.71 23.73
N LEU A 613 6.51 9.95 23.15
CA LEU A 613 6.79 8.87 22.19
C LEU A 613 6.14 9.22 20.85
N VAL A 614 6.92 9.15 19.78
CA VAL A 614 6.48 9.37 18.42
C VAL A 614 6.65 8.07 17.65
N ALA A 615 5.56 7.52 17.09
CA ALA A 615 5.59 6.35 16.22
C ALA A 615 5.29 6.79 14.78
N LEU A 616 6.27 6.63 13.89
CA LEU A 616 6.21 7.05 12.49
C LEU A 616 6.17 5.84 11.56
N ASP A 617 4.99 5.49 11.06
CA ASP A 617 4.80 4.46 10.04
C ASP A 617 4.79 5.05 8.62
N SER A 618 5.92 5.63 8.25
CA SER A 618 6.16 6.35 6.98
C SER A 618 7.59 6.09 6.48
N CYS A 619 7.83 6.29 5.17
CA CYS A 619 9.17 6.14 4.59
C CYS A 619 9.75 7.50 4.23
N PHE A 620 11.01 7.74 4.60
CA PHE A 620 11.76 8.94 4.21
C PHE A 620 12.92 8.61 3.26
N SER A 621 12.85 7.47 2.57
CA SER A 621 13.93 6.96 1.72
C SER A 621 13.97 7.53 0.31
N GLY A 622 12.87 8.15 -0.12
CA GLY A 622 12.70 8.54 -1.51
C GLY A 622 12.59 7.35 -2.47
N SER A 623 12.35 6.13 -1.99
CA SER A 623 12.37 4.94 -2.85
C SER A 623 11.19 4.01 -2.57
N GLY A 624 9.99 4.40 -3.01
CA GLY A 624 8.81 3.52 -3.03
C GLY A 624 8.17 3.22 -1.66
N GLY A 625 7.11 2.40 -1.69
CA GLY A 625 6.21 2.11 -0.57
C GLY A 625 5.51 3.36 -0.04
N ARG A 626 5.66 3.66 1.26
CA ARG A 626 5.13 4.89 1.87
C ARG A 626 6.05 6.12 1.66
N SER A 627 7.02 6.09 0.74
CA SER A 627 7.78 7.28 0.33
C SER A 627 7.29 7.76 -1.03
N VAL A 628 7.12 9.08 -1.20
CA VAL A 628 6.82 9.67 -2.52
C VAL A 628 7.95 10.61 -2.91
N LEU A 629 8.48 10.42 -4.11
CA LEU A 629 9.37 11.37 -4.76
C LEU A 629 8.69 12.04 -5.95
N GLN A 630 9.22 13.21 -6.31
CA GLN A 630 8.91 13.85 -7.57
C GLN A 630 9.30 12.94 -8.75
N PRO A 631 8.43 12.74 -9.75
CA PRO A 631 8.74 11.98 -10.96
C PRO A 631 10.00 12.52 -11.64
N GLY A 632 10.98 11.65 -11.94
CA GLY A 632 12.20 12.01 -12.68
C GLY A 632 13.43 12.36 -11.82
N ILE A 633 13.32 12.37 -10.48
CA ILE A 633 14.48 12.57 -9.59
C ILE A 633 14.98 11.22 -9.07
N ARG A 634 16.26 10.91 -9.31
CA ARG A 634 16.97 9.81 -8.62
C ARG A 634 17.48 10.35 -7.27
N PRO A 635 17.10 9.76 -6.12
CA PRO A 635 17.55 10.27 -4.83
C PRO A 635 19.03 9.93 -4.63
N LEU A 636 19.90 10.91 -4.88
CA LEU A 636 21.28 10.97 -4.38
C LEU A 636 21.37 11.99 -3.23
N VAL A 637 20.25 12.27 -2.57
CA VAL A 637 20.17 13.31 -1.54
C VAL A 637 20.33 12.64 -0.18
N ALA A 638 21.40 13.00 0.52
CA ALA A 638 21.62 12.56 1.89
C ALA A 638 20.46 13.07 2.76
N VAL A 639 19.71 12.15 3.37
CA VAL A 639 18.62 12.50 4.29
C VAL A 639 19.24 13.17 5.52
N LYS A 640 18.85 14.42 5.78
CA LYS A 640 19.24 15.15 6.97
C LYS A 640 18.28 14.80 8.11
N SER A 641 18.78 14.07 9.11
CA SER A 641 18.03 13.81 10.32
C SER A 641 17.84 15.10 11.11
N ALA A 642 16.59 15.43 11.44
CA ALA A 642 16.31 16.52 12.38
C ALA A 642 16.70 16.06 13.80
N PRO A 643 17.36 16.92 14.61
CA PRO A 643 17.76 16.55 15.96
C PRO A 643 16.52 16.27 16.83
N VAL A 644 16.49 15.08 17.44
CA VAL A 644 15.42 14.66 18.35
C VAL A 644 15.67 15.27 19.74
N PRO A 645 14.72 16.01 20.32
CA PRO A 645 14.86 16.60 21.66
C PRO A 645 14.97 15.54 22.75
N GLU A 646 15.59 15.89 23.89
CA GLU A 646 15.85 14.95 24.98
C GLU A 646 14.59 14.29 25.57
N ASN A 647 13.46 15.01 25.61
CA ASN A 647 12.21 14.49 26.15
C ASN A 647 11.48 13.52 25.19
N VAL A 648 11.90 13.47 23.92
CA VAL A 648 11.27 12.72 22.82
C VAL A 648 11.99 11.40 22.55
N VAL A 649 11.21 10.35 22.34
CA VAL A 649 11.69 9.09 21.73
C VAL A 649 10.90 8.87 20.43
N VAL A 650 11.60 8.58 19.35
CA VAL A 650 11.00 8.31 18.04
C VAL A 650 11.21 6.84 17.69
N LEU A 651 10.13 6.16 17.31
CA LEU A 651 10.11 4.84 16.74
C LEU A 651 9.66 4.96 15.28
N SER A 652 10.58 4.78 14.33
CA SER A 652 10.27 4.85 12.89
C SER A 652 10.17 3.46 12.27
N ALA A 653 9.30 3.31 11.26
CA ALA A 653 9.08 2.05 10.57
C ALA A 653 10.28 1.56 9.76
N SER A 654 11.10 2.48 9.24
CA SER A 654 12.24 2.16 8.38
C SER A 654 13.40 3.12 8.59
N GLY A 655 14.60 2.71 8.15
CA GLY A 655 15.74 3.59 7.96
C GLY A 655 15.59 4.55 6.77
N GLY A 656 16.47 5.56 6.68
CA GLY A 656 16.46 6.57 5.62
C GLY A 656 16.72 6.05 4.19
N ASP A 657 16.87 4.74 4.00
CA ASP A 657 17.12 4.03 2.75
C ASP A 657 16.12 2.88 2.50
N GLN A 658 15.16 2.68 3.43
CA GLN A 658 14.30 1.50 3.48
C GLN A 658 12.81 1.83 3.33
N VAL A 659 12.06 0.83 2.87
CA VAL A 659 10.61 0.93 2.63
C VAL A 659 9.83 0.47 3.86
N SER A 660 8.71 1.13 4.13
CA SER A 660 7.65 0.67 5.04
C SER A 660 6.57 -0.02 4.22
N ALA A 661 6.37 -1.30 4.50
CA ALA A 661 5.44 -2.19 3.81
C ALA A 661 4.07 -2.24 4.50
N SER A 662 3.04 -2.57 3.74
CA SER A 662 1.75 -3.04 4.26
C SER A 662 1.80 -4.53 4.58
N HIS A 663 0.94 -5.03 5.46
CA HIS A 663 0.74 -6.46 5.73
C HIS A 663 -0.66 -6.88 5.25
N PRO A 664 -0.83 -7.38 4.01
CA PRO A 664 -2.15 -7.57 3.40
C PRO A 664 -3.06 -8.56 4.15
N ARG A 665 -2.48 -9.60 4.76
CA ARG A 665 -3.25 -10.57 5.56
C ARG A 665 -3.81 -9.96 6.84
N ALA A 666 -3.03 -9.12 7.51
CA ALA A 666 -3.46 -8.40 8.71
C ALA A 666 -4.21 -7.09 8.39
N ARG A 667 -4.25 -6.65 7.13
CA ARG A 667 -4.90 -5.40 6.71
C ARG A 667 -4.46 -4.16 7.50
N HIS A 668 -3.17 -4.09 7.83
CA HIS A 668 -2.51 -3.02 8.58
C HIS A 668 -1.16 -2.67 7.93
N GLY A 669 -0.58 -1.52 8.28
CA GLY A 669 0.85 -1.27 8.07
C GLY A 669 1.69 -2.32 8.81
N LEU A 670 2.80 -2.79 8.22
CA LEU A 670 3.60 -3.88 8.79
C LEU A 670 4.17 -3.53 10.17
N MET A 671 4.72 -2.32 10.32
CA MET A 671 5.15 -1.81 11.63
C MET A 671 3.95 -1.69 12.57
N THR A 672 2.84 -1.13 12.09
CA THR A 672 1.65 -0.90 12.92
C THR A 672 1.05 -2.19 13.46
N TYR A 673 0.98 -3.25 12.65
CA TYR A 673 0.52 -4.56 13.10
C TYR A 673 1.33 -5.07 14.30
N PHE A 674 2.66 -5.08 14.20
CA PHE A 674 3.51 -5.53 15.32
C PHE A 674 3.56 -4.51 16.47
N LEU A 675 3.33 -3.22 16.22
CA LEU A 675 3.14 -2.22 17.27
C LEU A 675 1.92 -2.57 18.12
N LEU A 676 0.79 -2.88 17.47
CA LEU A 676 -0.46 -3.24 18.13
C LEU A 676 -0.36 -4.60 18.83
N ARG A 677 0.36 -5.60 18.29
CA ARG A 677 0.63 -6.86 19.02
C ARG A 677 1.51 -6.64 20.26
N GLY A 678 2.54 -5.80 20.13
CA GLY A 678 3.40 -5.42 21.25
C GLY A 678 2.61 -4.72 22.36
N LEU A 679 1.82 -3.70 22.00
CA LEU A 679 0.88 -3.01 22.89
C LEU A 679 -0.30 -3.88 23.34
N GLY A 680 -0.58 -4.97 22.63
CA GLY A 680 -1.52 -6.03 23.02
C GLY A 680 -1.02 -6.88 24.19
N GLY A 681 0.26 -6.74 24.55
CA GLY A 681 0.88 -7.37 25.71
C GLY A 681 1.96 -8.40 25.36
N GLU A 682 2.31 -8.58 24.09
CA GLU A 682 3.43 -9.45 23.70
C GLU A 682 4.80 -8.83 23.98
N ALA A 683 4.86 -7.50 24.02
CA ALA A 683 6.04 -6.78 24.45
C ALA A 683 6.11 -6.61 25.97
N ALA A 684 5.22 -7.25 26.75
CA ALA A 684 5.21 -7.10 28.19
C ALA A 684 6.40 -7.83 28.84
N GLY A 685 7.09 -7.13 29.73
CA GLY A 685 8.10 -7.72 30.59
C GLY A 685 7.51 -8.72 31.59
N ARG A 686 8.38 -9.37 32.39
CA ARG A 686 7.96 -10.29 33.46
C ARG A 686 7.10 -9.62 34.55
N ASP A 687 7.22 -8.31 34.68
CA ASP A 687 6.41 -7.47 35.57
C ASP A 687 5.06 -7.05 34.95
N GLY A 688 4.75 -7.56 33.75
CA GLY A 688 3.53 -7.26 33.00
C GLY A 688 3.54 -5.88 32.34
N LYS A 689 4.62 -5.09 32.42
CA LYS A 689 4.66 -3.75 31.83
C LYS A 689 5.19 -3.79 30.41
N VAL A 690 4.56 -3.04 29.52
CA VAL A 690 5.13 -2.72 28.21
C VAL A 690 5.82 -1.37 28.34
N THR A 691 7.15 -1.36 28.25
CA THR A 691 7.95 -0.14 28.27
C THR A 691 8.39 0.25 26.86
N THR A 692 8.89 1.47 26.67
CA THR A 692 9.48 1.90 25.38
C THR A 692 10.52 0.90 24.87
N LEU A 693 11.42 0.45 25.75
CA LEU A 693 12.49 -0.48 25.38
C LEU A 693 11.95 -1.90 25.10
N SER A 694 10.99 -2.39 25.90
CA SER A 694 10.44 -3.73 25.67
C SER A 694 9.61 -3.78 24.39
N LEU A 695 8.89 -2.69 24.09
CA LEU A 695 8.15 -2.51 22.85
C LEU A 695 9.07 -2.55 21.63
N TYR A 696 10.16 -1.78 21.64
CA TYR A 696 11.14 -1.79 20.54
C TYR A 696 11.79 -3.17 20.36
N ARG A 697 12.20 -3.83 21.45
CA ARG A 697 12.85 -5.15 21.42
C ARG A 697 11.94 -6.25 20.87
N TYR A 698 10.63 -6.13 21.05
CA TYR A 698 9.65 -7.01 20.43
C TYR A 698 9.42 -6.65 18.96
N LEU A 699 9.15 -5.37 18.69
CA LEU A 699 8.71 -4.89 17.39
C LEU A 699 9.77 -5.03 16.32
N ALA A 700 11.02 -4.63 16.59
CA ALA A 700 12.09 -4.60 15.59
C ALA A 700 12.35 -5.98 14.94
N PRO A 701 12.62 -7.06 15.70
CA PRO A 701 12.85 -8.38 15.09
C PRO A 701 11.60 -8.97 14.43
N ALA A 702 10.40 -8.67 14.94
CA ALA A 702 9.16 -9.18 14.38
C ALA A 702 8.84 -8.56 13.01
N VAL A 703 8.99 -7.23 12.90
CA VAL A 703 8.85 -6.50 11.63
C VAL A 703 9.92 -6.95 10.65
N GLU A 704 11.18 -7.06 11.07
CA GLU A 704 12.25 -7.53 10.18
C GLU A 704 12.00 -8.94 9.64
N ALA A 705 11.58 -9.87 10.50
CA ALA A 705 11.31 -11.24 10.10
C ALA A 705 10.17 -11.33 9.08
N GLU A 706 9.09 -10.58 9.29
CA GLU A 706 7.93 -10.59 8.39
C GLU A 706 8.19 -9.79 7.11
N ALA A 707 8.94 -8.68 7.17
CA ALA A 707 9.38 -7.93 5.99
C ALA A 707 10.22 -8.81 5.06
N ARG A 708 11.16 -9.58 5.64
CA ARG A 708 11.95 -10.57 4.90
C ARG A 708 11.08 -11.63 4.22
N ARG A 709 10.02 -12.12 4.89
CA ARG A 709 9.06 -13.06 4.29
C ARG A 709 8.27 -12.45 3.13
N GLN A 710 8.09 -11.14 3.14
CA GLN A 710 7.43 -10.37 2.08
C GLN A 710 8.40 -9.85 1.02
N HIS A 711 9.68 -10.23 1.10
CA HIS A 711 10.74 -9.78 0.18
C HIS A 711 10.95 -8.24 0.17
N VAL A 712 10.68 -7.58 1.30
CA VAL A 712 10.92 -6.13 1.49
C VAL A 712 11.94 -5.93 2.61
N GLU A 713 12.82 -4.94 2.48
CA GLU A 713 13.68 -4.53 3.57
C GLU A 713 13.02 -3.42 4.40
N GLN A 714 12.69 -3.75 5.66
CA GLN A 714 12.15 -2.82 6.63
C GLN A 714 12.77 -3.12 8.00
N ARG A 715 13.53 -2.17 8.54
CA ARG A 715 14.12 -2.27 9.88
C ARG A 715 13.64 -1.09 10.73
N PRO A 716 12.78 -1.32 11.72
CA PRO A 716 12.38 -0.26 12.63
C PRO A 716 13.58 0.34 13.36
N ARG A 717 13.60 1.66 13.52
CA ARG A 717 14.66 2.37 14.25
C ARG A 717 14.11 3.08 15.48
N LEU A 718 14.98 3.25 16.47
CA LEU A 718 14.70 3.99 17.68
C LEU A 718 15.69 5.15 17.81
N GLU A 719 15.16 6.35 18.01
CA GLU A 719 15.95 7.57 18.21
C GLU A 719 15.57 8.22 19.56
N PRO A 720 16.51 8.41 20.49
CA PRO A 720 17.90 7.95 20.42
C PRO A 720 18.02 6.41 20.46
N PRO A 721 19.17 5.83 20.06
CA PRO A 721 19.39 4.38 20.08
C PRO A 721 19.10 3.76 21.44
N ALA A 722 18.75 2.46 21.44
CA ALA A 722 18.31 1.75 22.63
C ALA A 722 19.30 1.83 23.81
N GLU A 723 20.60 1.85 23.51
CA GLU A 723 21.71 1.95 24.46
C GLU A 723 21.78 3.33 25.13
N SER A 724 21.21 4.35 24.49
CA SER A 724 21.22 5.76 24.89
C SER A 724 19.88 6.25 25.47
N LEU A 725 18.88 5.36 25.61
CA LEU A 725 17.57 5.74 26.16
C LEU A 725 17.63 6.16 27.63
N GLY A 726 18.54 5.57 28.43
CA GLY A 726 18.56 5.77 29.88
C GLY A 726 17.19 5.47 30.51
N GLY A 727 16.74 6.35 31.42
CA GLY A 727 15.43 6.24 32.07
C GLY A 727 14.23 6.25 31.10
N ARG A 728 14.39 6.78 29.88
CA ARG A 728 13.32 6.83 28.85
C ARG A 728 12.92 5.44 28.37
N GLY A 729 13.83 4.47 28.45
CA GLY A 729 13.56 3.07 28.09
C GLY A 729 12.60 2.37 29.06
N ALA A 730 12.50 2.85 30.30
CA ALA A 730 11.63 2.31 31.34
C ALA A 730 10.23 2.94 31.36
N ARG A 731 9.96 3.94 30.52
CA ARG A 731 8.63 4.60 30.40
C ARG A 731 7.57 3.57 30.03
N VAL A 732 6.52 3.50 30.82
CA VAL A 732 5.47 2.47 30.72
C VAL A 732 4.33 2.98 29.85
N TRP A 733 3.95 2.20 28.85
CA TRP A 733 2.84 2.51 27.94
C TRP A 733 1.60 1.68 28.23
N LEU A 734 1.78 0.44 28.69
CA LEU A 734 0.72 -0.48 29.09
C LEU A 734 1.12 -1.23 30.36
N ILE A 735 0.16 -1.47 31.26
CA ILE A 735 0.33 -2.37 32.41
C ILE A 735 -0.61 -3.56 32.25
N ARG A 736 -0.07 -4.78 32.23
CA ARG A 736 -0.81 -6.04 32.32
C ARG A 736 -0.75 -6.52 33.77
N LYS A 737 -1.90 -6.62 34.46
CA LYS A 737 -1.93 -7.35 35.74
C LYS A 737 -1.45 -8.80 35.51
N PRO A 738 -0.60 -9.37 36.39
CA PRO A 738 -0.27 -10.79 36.34
C PRO A 738 -1.58 -11.61 36.33
N ARG A 739 -1.59 -12.70 35.56
CA ARG A 739 -2.67 -13.69 35.65
C ARG A 739 -2.63 -14.41 36.98
#